data_AF-A0AA45U1D1-F1
#
_entry.id   AF-A0AA45U1D1-F1
#
_cell.length_a   1.000
_cell.length_b   1.000
_cell.length_c   1.000
_cell.angle_alpha   90.00
_cell.angle_beta   90.00
_cell.angle_gamma   90.00
#
_symmetry.space_group_name_H-M   'P 1'
#
loop_
_entity.id
_entity.type
_entity.pdbx_description
1 polymer ?
#
loop_
_entity_poly.entity_id
_entity_poly.type
_entity_poly.pdbx_seq_one_letter_code
_entity_poly.pdbx_strand_id
1 'polypeptide(L)'
;MARLLLVSNRLPVTVKAEKDVVSVVRSAGGLATGLSRPHERSGGMWIGWPGDVSRLTDAQRSQVEKQLADLRCVPLYLSASEVSRFYEGYSNRVLWPLCHYMLDRVPRQDRDWDAYRKANERFADLAAKHYQPGDTIWVHDYQLMLVPGMLRQRLPHARIGYFHHIPFPSSEIFSTLPRRGELLRGLLGADLIGFHAVSYVRHFSGTLLRHLGLDTDIDRVLFQGREVRVGAFPMGIDSTAFETLAREPAVLDEVKTLQERSRGERLLVGIDRLDYTKGIPRRLLAVQRVLEREPALRGRLRFIQVAVPSRTQVQAYAEYRETVDELVGRINGLYGTVHSTPVHYLYRSLNEKQLVSLYRGADVMLVTPVRDGMNLVAKEFCAARPDEDGVLVLSEFAGAASEMRDALLVNPYDVEGMADAIEQALEMPGPERQARMRSLRAGVKTRDVHWWVASFLDRLQGLPSVAEKPPLPDGMLALDKLKGPGRKVLFLDYDGTLVGFASMPELAAPDAELMTLLQELCARPDISVHIVSGRPRETLDAWFGELPVGLHAEHGLWSRMRLGQPWQALPGVSFEWKPKVKPVLDAFAARVTGSFVEEKTASLAWHYRKVDAEFGALQARELRLLLYEKFSQEPMHILPGDRVVEVRPRGVNKGRVVPEVLKQEAPDVRVVAMGDDVTDEDLFAAVPPGGITVHAGNKHTCAAYRVEGPPEVRRFLKALLGK
;
A
#
# COMPACT_ATOMS: atom_id res chain seq x y z
N MET A 1 2.54 26.97 -4.70
CA MET A 1 2.31 25.59 -4.22
C MET A 1 0.99 25.12 -4.78
N ALA A 2 0.89 23.85 -5.19
CA ALA A 2 -0.38 23.22 -5.52
C ALA A 2 -1.31 23.22 -4.30
N ARG A 3 -2.63 23.38 -4.50
CA ARG A 3 -3.58 23.30 -3.39
C ARG A 3 -3.67 21.86 -2.90
N LEU A 4 -3.86 21.69 -1.59
CA LEU A 4 -3.99 20.37 -0.96
C LEU A 4 -5.45 20.09 -0.62
N LEU A 5 -6.03 19.06 -1.22
CA LEU A 5 -7.37 18.57 -0.90
C LEU A 5 -7.24 17.39 0.07
N LEU A 6 -7.53 17.63 1.35
CA LEU A 6 -7.58 16.59 2.37
C LEU A 6 -8.95 15.91 2.33
N VAL A 7 -8.96 14.58 2.33
CA VAL A 7 -10.20 13.79 2.35
C VAL A 7 -10.13 12.79 3.50
N SER A 8 -10.96 12.97 4.53
CA SER A 8 -11.02 12.06 5.68
C SER A 8 -12.45 11.84 6.11
N ASN A 9 -12.72 10.74 6.82
CA ASN A 9 -14.07 10.44 7.28
C ASN A 9 -14.68 11.58 8.11
N ARG A 10 -13.91 12.20 9.01
CA ARG A 10 -14.35 13.37 9.80
C ARG A 10 -13.62 14.63 9.37
N LEU A 11 -14.28 15.78 9.48
CA LEU A 11 -13.65 17.09 9.41
C LEU A 11 -12.72 17.33 10.62
N PRO A 12 -11.81 18.32 10.55
CA PRO A 12 -10.97 18.73 11.69
C PRO A 12 -11.75 19.52 12.73
N VAL A 13 -13.07 19.58 12.60
CA VAL A 13 -13.99 20.31 13.47
C VAL A 13 -15.21 19.46 13.76
N THR A 14 -15.81 19.71 14.92
CA THR A 14 -17.05 19.10 15.38
C THR A 14 -18.07 20.22 15.58
N VAL A 15 -19.28 20.01 15.07
CA VAL A 15 -20.40 20.89 15.33
C VAL A 15 -20.97 20.59 16.72
N LYS A 16 -21.04 21.60 17.58
CA LYS A 16 -21.73 21.54 18.88
C LYS A 16 -22.97 22.44 18.83
N ALA A 17 -24.12 21.86 19.19
CA ALA A 17 -25.36 22.59 19.35
C ALA A 17 -25.73 22.61 20.84
N GLU A 18 -25.73 23.80 21.44
CA GLU A 18 -26.19 24.02 22.81
C GLU A 18 -27.34 25.05 22.78
N LYS A 19 -28.57 24.58 23.03
CA LYS A 19 -29.80 25.39 22.93
C LYS A 19 -29.92 26.06 21.54
N ASP A 20 -29.88 27.39 21.49
CA ASP A 20 -30.00 28.19 20.26
C ASP A 20 -28.65 28.51 19.60
N VAL A 21 -27.51 28.22 20.27
CA VAL A 21 -26.17 28.56 19.78
C VAL A 21 -25.51 27.34 19.18
N VAL A 22 -25.08 27.47 17.91
CA VAL A 22 -24.31 26.44 17.22
C VAL A 22 -22.88 26.94 16.99
N SER A 23 -21.92 26.15 17.44
CA SER A 23 -20.49 26.46 17.32
C SER A 23 -19.74 25.34 16.61
N VAL A 24 -18.82 25.73 15.73
CA VAL A 24 -17.86 24.84 15.10
C VAL A 24 -16.56 24.87 15.92
N VAL A 25 -16.24 23.77 16.60
CA VAL A 25 -15.06 23.68 17.47
C VAL A 25 -14.06 22.72 16.84
N ARG A 26 -12.76 23.04 16.88
CA ARG A 26 -11.72 22.10 16.41
C ARG A 26 -11.83 20.76 17.13
N SER A 27 -11.79 19.67 16.37
CA SER A 27 -11.83 18.32 16.90
C SER A 27 -10.49 18.00 17.56
N ALA A 28 -10.56 17.43 18.77
CA ALA A 28 -9.38 16.84 19.40
C ALA A 28 -9.04 15.51 18.70
N GLY A 29 -7.82 15.38 18.17
CA GLY A 29 -7.33 14.13 17.58
C GLY A 29 -6.07 14.33 16.73
N GLY A 30 -5.20 13.31 16.73
CA GLY A 30 -3.89 13.36 16.08
C GLY A 30 -3.92 13.82 14.62
N LEU A 31 -4.88 13.33 13.82
CA LEU A 31 -5.04 13.72 12.42
C LEU A 31 -5.42 15.21 12.25
N ALA A 32 -6.42 15.67 13.00
CA ALA A 32 -6.92 17.05 12.96
C ALA A 32 -5.83 18.04 13.37
N THR A 33 -5.13 17.75 14.48
CA THR A 33 -4.01 18.56 14.96
C THR A 33 -2.87 18.56 13.94
N GLY A 34 -2.48 17.39 13.44
CA GLY A 34 -1.33 17.25 12.55
C GLY A 34 -1.46 17.90 11.18
N LEU A 35 -2.67 17.91 10.63
CA LEU A 35 -2.94 18.46 9.30
C LEU A 35 -3.49 19.90 9.32
N SER A 36 -3.73 20.48 10.50
CA SER A 36 -4.23 21.86 10.63
C SER A 36 -3.35 22.90 9.93
N ARG A 37 -2.05 22.95 10.24
CA ARG A 37 -1.11 23.90 9.59
C ARG A 37 -0.95 23.67 8.09
N PRO A 38 -0.77 22.43 7.58
CA PRO A 38 -0.75 22.17 6.14
C PRO A 38 -2.01 22.63 5.41
N HIS A 39 -3.18 22.40 6.00
CA HIS A 39 -4.47 22.87 5.47
C HIS A 39 -4.56 24.40 5.47
N GLU A 40 -4.08 25.05 6.53
CA GLU A 40 -4.04 26.51 6.62
C GLU A 40 -3.09 27.14 5.57
N ARG A 41 -1.89 26.57 5.39
CA ARG A 41 -0.84 27.11 4.50
C ARG A 41 -1.05 26.83 3.02
N SER A 42 -1.65 25.69 2.67
CA SER A 42 -1.81 25.27 1.27
C SER A 42 -2.89 26.05 0.50
N GLY A 43 -3.74 26.81 1.19
CA GLY A 43 -4.94 27.41 0.59
C GLY A 43 -5.94 26.38 0.07
N GLY A 44 -5.77 25.11 0.43
CA GLY A 44 -6.60 23.98 -0.01
C GLY A 44 -7.85 23.77 0.84
N MET A 45 -8.53 22.65 0.62
CA MET A 45 -9.82 22.33 1.23
C MET A 45 -9.75 21.02 2.02
N TRP A 46 -10.58 20.90 3.04
CA TRP A 46 -10.75 19.66 3.81
C TRP A 46 -12.16 19.12 3.66
N ILE A 47 -12.29 17.94 3.06
CA ILE A 47 -13.55 17.24 2.82
C ILE A 47 -13.77 16.18 3.88
N GLY A 48 -14.92 16.19 4.54
CA GLY A 48 -15.22 15.28 5.65
C GLY A 48 -16.63 15.37 6.19
N TRP A 49 -17.01 14.42 7.03
CA TRP A 49 -18.26 14.48 7.79
C TRP A 49 -18.13 15.44 9.00
N PRO A 50 -19.02 16.44 9.15
CA PRO A 50 -19.00 17.38 10.28
C PRO A 50 -19.49 16.81 11.62
N GLY A 51 -19.98 15.56 11.62
CA GLY A 51 -20.75 14.99 12.73
C GLY A 51 -22.25 15.01 12.45
N ASP A 52 -23.03 14.54 13.42
CA ASP A 52 -24.48 14.53 13.31
C ASP A 52 -25.03 15.96 13.43
N VAL A 53 -25.64 16.43 12.35
CA VAL A 53 -26.31 17.74 12.24
C VAL A 53 -27.81 17.59 11.97
N SER A 54 -28.36 16.39 12.13
CA SER A 54 -29.77 16.10 11.85
C SER A 54 -30.75 16.89 12.73
N ARG A 55 -30.28 17.34 13.91
CA ARG A 55 -31.08 18.10 14.89
C ARG A 55 -31.00 19.61 14.71
N LEU A 56 -30.22 20.12 13.74
CA LEU A 56 -30.10 21.56 13.50
C LEU A 56 -31.30 22.07 12.69
N THR A 57 -31.77 23.28 13.02
CA THR A 57 -32.71 24.02 12.17
C THR A 57 -32.03 24.49 10.88
N ASP A 58 -32.80 24.88 9.86
CA ASP A 58 -32.24 25.38 8.60
C ASP A 58 -31.36 26.63 8.81
N ALA A 59 -31.77 27.54 9.69
CA ALA A 59 -30.98 28.72 10.03
C ALA A 59 -29.63 28.35 10.69
N GLN A 60 -29.66 27.39 11.62
CA GLN A 60 -28.46 26.86 12.28
C GLN A 60 -27.54 26.15 11.29
N ARG A 61 -28.11 25.39 10.33
CA ARG A 61 -27.34 24.72 9.27
C ARG A 61 -26.64 25.72 8.38
N SER A 62 -27.31 26.78 7.94
CA SER A 62 -26.67 27.85 7.15
C SER A 62 -25.55 28.56 7.92
N GLN A 63 -25.71 28.76 9.23
CA GLN A 63 -24.66 29.33 10.08
C GLN A 63 -23.43 28.40 10.17
N VAL A 64 -23.65 27.09 10.33
CA VAL A 64 -22.57 26.09 10.33
C VAL A 64 -21.86 26.05 8.97
N GLU A 65 -22.61 26.06 7.87
CA GLU A 65 -22.04 26.04 6.52
C GLU A 65 -21.15 27.25 6.27
N LYS A 66 -21.54 28.44 6.74
CA LYS A 66 -20.70 29.63 6.69
C LYS A 66 -19.41 29.45 7.51
N GLN A 67 -19.50 28.99 8.75
CA GLN A 67 -18.32 28.74 9.60
C GLN A 67 -17.38 27.69 8.99
N LEU A 68 -17.93 26.64 8.37
CA LEU A 68 -17.14 25.62 7.67
C LEU A 68 -16.47 26.18 6.42
N ALA A 69 -17.16 27.01 5.64
CA ALA A 69 -16.60 27.67 4.46
C ALA A 69 -15.43 28.61 4.82
N ASP A 70 -15.56 29.38 5.91
CA ASP A 70 -14.48 30.24 6.42
C ASP A 70 -13.23 29.44 6.79
N LEU A 71 -13.43 28.20 7.27
CA LEU A 71 -12.37 27.23 7.56
C LEU A 71 -11.95 26.39 6.35
N ARG A 72 -12.45 26.66 5.13
CA ARG A 72 -12.21 25.84 3.92
C ARG A 72 -12.52 24.36 4.14
N CYS A 73 -13.54 24.07 4.94
CA CYS A 73 -14.06 22.73 5.18
C CYS A 73 -15.30 22.50 4.32
N VAL A 74 -15.33 21.37 3.61
CA VAL A 74 -16.44 20.95 2.76
C VAL A 74 -17.15 19.78 3.45
N PRO A 75 -18.37 19.99 3.97
CA PRO A 75 -19.08 18.94 4.68
C PRO A 75 -19.66 17.90 3.71
N LEU A 76 -19.48 16.63 4.04
CA LEU A 76 -20.25 15.52 3.52
C LEU A 76 -21.27 15.09 4.58
N TYR A 77 -22.55 15.40 4.36
CA TYR A 77 -23.61 15.02 5.28
C TYR A 77 -23.99 13.55 5.10
N LEU A 78 -23.90 12.78 6.17
CA LEU A 78 -24.32 11.38 6.22
C LEU A 78 -25.68 11.27 6.90
N SER A 79 -26.57 10.47 6.34
CA SER A 79 -27.82 10.08 7.00
C SER A 79 -27.54 9.14 8.19
N ALA A 80 -28.49 9.03 9.13
CA ALA A 80 -28.36 8.11 10.26
C ALA A 80 -28.12 6.65 9.81
N SER A 81 -28.76 6.22 8.72
CA SER A 81 -28.56 4.90 8.12
C SER A 81 -27.13 4.71 7.59
N GLU A 82 -26.57 5.73 6.94
CA GLU A 82 -25.18 5.68 6.47
C GLU A 82 -24.18 5.70 7.62
N VAL A 83 -24.41 6.50 8.67
CA VAL A 83 -23.56 6.48 9.87
C VAL A 83 -23.58 5.08 10.50
N SER A 84 -24.76 4.48 10.65
CA SER A 84 -24.91 3.15 11.23
C SER A 84 -24.26 2.05 10.38
N ARG A 85 -24.44 2.06 9.05
CA ARG A 85 -23.96 0.96 8.20
C ARG A 85 -22.54 1.16 7.68
N PHE A 86 -22.18 2.35 7.21
CA PHE A 86 -20.82 2.60 6.71
C PHE A 86 -19.80 2.79 7.84
N TYR A 87 -20.09 3.68 8.81
CA TYR A 87 -19.12 4.05 9.83
C TYR A 87 -19.15 3.07 11.02
N GLU A 88 -20.30 2.85 11.63
CA GLU A 88 -20.42 1.92 12.77
C GLU A 88 -20.35 0.46 12.30
N GLY A 89 -21.01 0.13 11.19
CA GLY A 89 -21.02 -1.20 10.57
C GLY A 89 -19.68 -1.57 9.93
N TYR A 90 -19.50 -1.34 8.63
CA TYR A 90 -18.34 -1.87 7.91
C TYR A 90 -17.00 -1.32 8.44
N SER A 91 -16.90 -0.02 8.67
CA SER A 91 -15.62 0.57 9.12
C SER A 91 -15.23 0.07 10.53
N ASN A 92 -16.12 0.20 11.52
CA ASN A 92 -15.76 -0.07 12.92
C ASN A 92 -16.07 -1.49 13.42
N ARG A 93 -16.93 -2.26 12.75
CA ARG A 93 -17.18 -3.68 13.07
C ARG A 93 -16.46 -4.66 12.14
N VAL A 94 -16.06 -4.28 10.92
CA VAL A 94 -15.32 -5.18 10.02
C VAL A 94 -13.85 -4.77 9.95
N LEU A 95 -13.54 -3.61 9.37
CA LEU A 95 -12.15 -3.20 9.09
C LEU A 95 -11.34 -2.95 10.37
N TRP A 96 -11.91 -2.25 11.35
CA TRP A 96 -11.22 -1.95 12.60
C TRP A 96 -10.76 -3.20 13.36
N PRO A 97 -11.63 -4.15 13.77
CA PRO A 97 -11.18 -5.34 14.49
C PRO A 97 -10.22 -6.19 13.65
N LEU A 98 -10.47 -6.34 12.35
CA LEU A 98 -9.63 -7.13 11.46
C LEU A 98 -8.20 -6.59 11.35
N CYS A 99 -8.04 -5.30 11.08
CA CYS A 99 -6.74 -4.65 11.00
C CYS A 99 -5.99 -4.66 12.34
N HIS A 100 -6.71 -4.79 13.46
CA HIS A 100 -6.15 -4.92 14.80
C HIS A 100 -6.06 -6.38 15.30
N TYR A 101 -6.16 -7.36 14.39
CA TYR A 101 -5.98 -8.80 14.69
C TYR A 101 -7.03 -9.39 15.65
N MET A 102 -8.22 -8.78 15.74
CA MET A 102 -9.35 -9.23 16.56
C MET A 102 -10.38 -9.97 15.70
N LEU A 103 -9.95 -11.08 15.08
CA LEU A 103 -10.78 -11.84 14.14
C LEU A 103 -12.08 -12.38 14.76
N ASP A 104 -12.05 -12.70 16.05
CA ASP A 104 -13.20 -13.09 16.86
C ASP A 104 -14.33 -12.04 16.88
N ARG A 105 -13.98 -10.77 16.65
CA ARG A 105 -14.93 -9.65 16.63
C ARG A 105 -15.47 -9.31 15.24
N VAL A 106 -14.91 -9.92 14.18
CA VAL A 106 -15.33 -9.66 12.79
C VAL A 106 -16.66 -10.37 12.51
N PRO A 107 -17.71 -9.67 12.05
CA PRO A 107 -18.97 -10.29 11.67
C PRO A 107 -18.81 -11.36 10.58
N ARG A 108 -19.57 -12.44 10.69
CA ARG A 108 -19.56 -13.54 9.70
C ARG A 108 -20.19 -13.18 8.35
N GLN A 109 -20.96 -12.09 8.28
CA GLN A 109 -21.69 -11.67 7.09
C GLN A 109 -21.34 -10.25 6.70
N ASP A 110 -21.19 -10.04 5.40
CA ASP A 110 -20.80 -8.76 4.81
C ASP A 110 -22.02 -7.91 4.44
N ARG A 111 -22.87 -7.58 5.43
CA ARG A 111 -24.15 -6.88 5.20
C ARG A 111 -24.00 -5.39 4.88
N ASP A 112 -22.89 -4.79 5.26
CA ASP A 112 -22.70 -3.33 5.23
C ASP A 112 -21.76 -2.85 4.12
N TRP A 113 -21.25 -3.77 3.29
CA TRP A 113 -20.39 -3.45 2.16
C TRP A 113 -20.97 -2.40 1.22
N ASP A 114 -22.23 -2.56 0.82
CA ASP A 114 -22.85 -1.63 -0.13
C ASP A 114 -22.95 -0.22 0.43
N ALA A 115 -23.20 -0.08 1.74
CA ALA A 115 -23.20 1.22 2.40
C ALA A 115 -21.79 1.81 2.43
N TYR A 116 -20.76 0.98 2.68
CA TYR A 116 -19.36 1.41 2.64
C TYR A 116 -18.94 1.90 1.26
N ARG A 117 -19.26 1.13 0.22
CA ARG A 117 -18.98 1.51 -1.18
C ARG A 117 -19.70 2.81 -1.56
N LYS A 118 -21.00 2.93 -1.28
CA LYS A 118 -21.78 4.14 -1.60
C LYS A 118 -21.26 5.37 -0.86
N ALA A 119 -20.88 5.24 0.41
CA ALA A 119 -20.28 6.35 1.15
C ALA A 119 -18.94 6.78 0.50
N ASN A 120 -18.07 5.83 0.18
CA ASN A 120 -16.79 6.11 -0.52
C ASN A 120 -17.03 6.79 -1.88
N GLU A 121 -18.04 6.38 -2.63
CA GLU A 121 -18.42 7.00 -3.90
C GLU A 121 -18.79 8.48 -3.73
N ARG A 122 -19.62 8.79 -2.72
CA ARG A 122 -19.98 10.17 -2.38
C ARG A 122 -18.76 11.02 -1.98
N PHE A 123 -17.82 10.44 -1.23
CA PHE A 123 -16.55 11.11 -0.89
C PHE A 123 -15.72 11.40 -2.15
N ALA A 124 -15.62 10.44 -3.07
CA ALA A 124 -14.90 10.60 -4.32
C ALA A 124 -15.56 11.63 -5.24
N ASP A 125 -16.89 11.63 -5.37
CA ASP A 125 -17.65 12.60 -6.15
C ASP A 125 -17.46 14.03 -5.62
N LEU A 126 -17.53 14.20 -4.29
CA LEU A 126 -17.35 15.49 -3.67
C LEU A 126 -15.91 16.01 -3.84
N ALA A 127 -14.90 15.15 -3.67
CA ALA A 127 -13.51 15.51 -3.96
C ALA A 127 -13.29 15.87 -5.43
N ALA A 128 -13.86 15.10 -6.36
CA ALA A 128 -13.74 15.39 -7.78
C ALA A 128 -14.40 16.73 -8.18
N LYS A 129 -15.54 17.07 -7.56
CA LYS A 129 -16.23 18.35 -7.77
C LYS A 129 -15.38 19.57 -7.38
N HIS A 130 -14.53 19.44 -6.35
CA HIS A 130 -13.72 20.54 -5.83
C HIS A 130 -12.28 20.58 -6.36
N TYR A 131 -11.88 19.53 -7.09
CA TYR A 131 -10.56 19.42 -7.70
C TYR A 131 -10.37 20.43 -8.83
N GLN A 132 -9.17 21.01 -8.89
CA GLN A 132 -8.67 21.80 -10.02
C GLN A 132 -7.39 21.15 -10.56
N PRO A 133 -7.11 21.23 -11.87
CA PRO A 133 -5.87 20.71 -12.45
C PRO A 133 -4.64 21.20 -11.70
N GLY A 134 -3.78 20.27 -11.28
CA GLY A 134 -2.57 20.55 -10.52
C GLY A 134 -2.71 20.43 -9.01
N ASP A 135 -3.92 20.29 -8.48
CA ASP A 135 -4.13 20.01 -7.06
C ASP A 135 -3.54 18.64 -6.65
N THR A 136 -3.17 18.55 -5.37
CA THR A 136 -2.81 17.28 -4.73
C THR A 136 -3.95 16.83 -3.83
N ILE A 137 -4.46 15.61 -4.04
CA ILE A 137 -5.49 15.01 -3.19
C ILE A 137 -4.81 14.07 -2.20
N TRP A 138 -5.11 14.19 -0.92
CA TRP A 138 -4.60 13.30 0.12
C TRP A 138 -5.76 12.68 0.90
N VAL A 139 -5.97 11.38 0.65
CA VAL A 139 -7.03 10.57 1.25
C VAL A 139 -6.50 9.91 2.53
N HIS A 140 -7.30 9.91 3.57
CA HIS A 140 -6.93 9.37 4.87
C HIS A 140 -7.84 8.23 5.33
N ASP A 141 -7.15 7.17 5.73
CA ASP A 141 -7.58 6.11 6.64
C ASP A 141 -8.56 5.06 6.10
N TYR A 142 -8.77 4.02 6.91
CA TYR A 142 -9.46 2.78 6.54
C TYR A 142 -10.94 2.96 6.15
N GLN A 143 -11.57 4.08 6.52
CA GLN A 143 -12.95 4.33 6.10
C GLN A 143 -13.04 4.65 4.60
N LEU A 144 -11.94 5.10 3.99
CA LEU A 144 -11.91 5.63 2.62
C LEU A 144 -11.00 4.84 1.67
N MET A 145 -10.87 3.52 1.86
CA MET A 145 -9.94 2.69 1.08
C MET A 145 -10.31 2.59 -0.41
N LEU A 146 -11.57 2.87 -0.80
CA LEU A 146 -12.01 2.81 -2.20
C LEU A 146 -11.87 4.16 -2.92
N VAL A 147 -11.79 5.26 -2.16
CA VAL A 147 -11.74 6.62 -2.70
C VAL A 147 -10.59 6.84 -3.68
N PRO A 148 -9.34 6.36 -3.46
CA PRO A 148 -8.26 6.61 -4.43
C PRO A 148 -8.55 6.02 -5.82
N GLY A 149 -9.06 4.78 -5.87
CA GLY A 149 -9.46 4.12 -7.13
C GLY A 149 -10.63 4.82 -7.81
N MET A 150 -11.64 5.22 -7.04
CA MET A 150 -12.79 5.98 -7.54
C MET A 150 -12.39 7.36 -8.07
N LEU A 151 -11.46 8.05 -7.41
CA LEU A 151 -10.91 9.32 -7.86
C LEU A 151 -10.07 9.14 -9.12
N ARG A 152 -9.23 8.10 -9.21
CA ARG A 152 -8.43 7.83 -10.42
C ARG A 152 -9.30 7.63 -11.66
N GLN A 153 -10.47 7.00 -11.52
CA GLN A 153 -11.42 6.84 -12.62
C GLN A 153 -12.02 8.17 -13.09
N ARG A 154 -12.29 9.10 -12.15
CA ARG A 154 -12.87 10.42 -12.43
C ARG A 154 -11.82 11.44 -12.89
N LEU A 155 -10.62 11.33 -12.34
CA LEU A 155 -9.49 12.24 -12.48
C LEU A 155 -8.22 11.45 -12.82
N PRO A 156 -8.07 10.97 -14.08
CA PRO A 156 -6.99 10.07 -14.47
C PRO A 156 -5.58 10.61 -14.21
N HIS A 157 -5.43 11.94 -14.16
CA HIS A 157 -4.14 12.63 -14.00
C HIS A 157 -3.97 13.33 -12.65
N ALA A 158 -4.94 13.23 -11.74
CA ALA A 158 -4.80 13.84 -10.42
C ALA A 158 -3.64 13.18 -9.65
N ARG A 159 -2.95 13.98 -8.84
CA ARG A 159 -1.95 13.47 -7.90
C ARG A 159 -2.65 13.04 -6.62
N ILE A 160 -2.64 11.74 -6.32
CA ILE A 160 -3.45 11.14 -5.25
C ILE A 160 -2.52 10.43 -4.25
N GLY A 161 -2.50 10.91 -3.01
CA GLY A 161 -1.91 10.20 -1.88
C GLY A 161 -2.97 9.47 -1.06
N TYR A 162 -2.62 8.33 -0.48
CA TYR A 162 -3.39 7.65 0.55
C TYR A 162 -2.52 7.41 1.78
N PHE A 163 -3.06 7.61 2.99
CA PHE A 163 -2.37 7.26 4.23
C PHE A 163 -3.25 6.40 5.16
N HIS A 164 -2.75 5.23 5.56
CA HIS A 164 -3.43 4.28 6.46
C HIS A 164 -2.96 4.49 7.91
N HIS A 165 -3.85 4.94 8.80
CA HIS A 165 -3.48 5.32 10.17
C HIS A 165 -3.58 4.18 11.19
N ILE A 166 -4.31 3.12 10.85
CA ILE A 166 -4.37 1.90 11.66
C ILE A 166 -3.29 0.90 11.19
N PRO A 167 -3.02 -0.19 11.93
CA PRO A 167 -2.13 -1.23 11.44
C PRO A 167 -2.67 -1.81 10.13
N PHE A 168 -1.77 -2.15 9.20
CA PHE A 168 -2.14 -3.02 8.09
C PHE A 168 -1.83 -4.48 8.49
N PRO A 169 -2.81 -5.39 8.46
CA PRO A 169 -2.63 -6.74 8.97
C PRO A 169 -1.86 -7.62 7.97
N SER A 170 -1.30 -8.74 8.44
CA SER A 170 -0.64 -9.72 7.58
C SER A 170 -1.60 -10.25 6.51
N SER A 171 -1.04 -10.80 5.44
CA SER A 171 -1.84 -11.30 4.32
C SER A 171 -2.79 -12.41 4.74
N GLU A 172 -2.45 -13.24 5.73
CA GLU A 172 -3.34 -14.27 6.29
C GLU A 172 -4.58 -13.69 6.96
N ILE A 173 -4.40 -12.67 7.79
CA ILE A 173 -5.50 -11.99 8.46
C ILE A 173 -6.34 -11.22 7.44
N PHE A 174 -5.71 -10.50 6.50
CA PHE A 174 -6.41 -9.78 5.44
C PHE A 174 -7.19 -10.71 4.49
N SER A 175 -6.70 -11.94 4.28
CA SER A 175 -7.37 -12.95 3.44
C SER A 175 -8.78 -13.29 3.92
N THR A 176 -9.08 -13.07 5.20
CA THR A 176 -10.41 -13.34 5.77
C THR A 176 -11.49 -12.37 5.26
N LEU A 177 -11.11 -11.22 4.68
CA LEU A 177 -12.07 -10.29 4.08
C LEU A 177 -12.63 -10.85 2.76
N PRO A 178 -13.97 -10.92 2.60
CA PRO A 178 -14.59 -11.28 1.33
C PRO A 178 -14.24 -10.30 0.20
N ARG A 179 -14.25 -9.00 0.49
CA ARG A 179 -14.06 -7.88 -0.46
C ARG A 179 -12.62 -7.38 -0.56
N ARG A 180 -11.66 -8.22 -0.17
CA ARG A 180 -10.21 -7.89 -0.13
C ARG A 180 -9.68 -7.34 -1.45
N GLY A 181 -10.02 -7.96 -2.58
CA GLY A 181 -9.53 -7.52 -3.89
C GLY A 181 -10.02 -6.13 -4.28
N GLU A 182 -11.26 -5.79 -3.92
CA GLU A 182 -11.88 -4.49 -4.20
C GLU A 182 -11.22 -3.38 -3.37
N LEU A 183 -10.95 -3.64 -2.08
CA LEU A 183 -10.20 -2.73 -1.21
C LEU A 183 -8.77 -2.48 -1.70
N LEU A 184 -8.04 -3.54 -2.09
CA LEU A 184 -6.67 -3.41 -2.59
C LEU A 184 -6.61 -2.60 -3.89
N ARG A 185 -7.51 -2.87 -4.85
CA ARG A 185 -7.62 -2.07 -6.08
C ARG A 185 -8.03 -0.62 -5.80
N GLY A 186 -8.87 -0.41 -4.79
CA GLY A 186 -9.22 0.91 -4.28
C GLY A 186 -7.98 1.70 -3.85
N LEU A 187 -7.11 1.09 -3.05
CA LEU A 187 -5.86 1.71 -2.60
C LEU A 187 -4.87 1.98 -3.75
N LEU A 188 -4.74 1.03 -4.69
CA LEU A 188 -3.85 1.15 -5.86
C LEU A 188 -4.26 2.25 -6.85
N GLY A 189 -5.39 2.93 -6.64
CA GLY A 189 -5.72 4.17 -7.36
C GLY A 189 -4.81 5.36 -7.00
N ALA A 190 -4.18 5.33 -5.82
CA ALA A 190 -3.21 6.33 -5.39
C ALA A 190 -1.90 6.25 -6.22
N ASP A 191 -1.12 7.33 -6.16
CA ASP A 191 0.27 7.39 -6.62
C ASP A 191 1.24 7.07 -5.48
N LEU A 192 0.88 7.41 -4.24
CA LEU A 192 1.62 7.07 -3.02
C LEU A 192 0.69 6.54 -1.93
N ILE A 193 1.02 5.37 -1.38
CA ILE A 193 0.35 4.73 -0.24
C ILE A 193 1.31 4.74 0.96
N GLY A 194 0.93 5.45 2.02
CA GLY A 194 1.70 5.58 3.25
C GLY A 194 1.14 4.76 4.41
N PHE A 195 2.05 4.22 5.21
CA PHE A 195 1.76 3.54 6.48
C PHE A 195 2.63 4.09 7.60
N HIS A 196 2.32 3.76 8.86
CA HIS A 196 3.14 4.19 9.99
C HIS A 196 4.46 3.42 10.16
N ALA A 197 4.51 2.14 9.81
CA ALA A 197 5.64 1.26 10.09
C ALA A 197 6.04 0.43 8.86
N VAL A 198 7.32 0.08 8.78
CA VAL A 198 7.87 -0.77 7.70
C VAL A 198 7.22 -2.16 7.71
N SER A 199 6.85 -2.70 8.87
CA SER A 199 6.11 -3.95 8.97
C SER A 199 4.76 -3.90 8.23
N TYR A 200 4.05 -2.77 8.30
CA TYR A 200 2.76 -2.58 7.61
C TYR A 200 2.95 -2.50 6.09
N VAL A 201 4.03 -1.86 5.61
CA VAL A 201 4.41 -1.86 4.20
C VAL A 201 4.66 -3.28 3.69
N ARG A 202 5.39 -4.10 4.49
CA ARG A 202 5.66 -5.50 4.17
C ARG A 202 4.37 -6.32 4.11
N HIS A 203 3.48 -6.15 5.09
CA HIS A 203 2.20 -6.85 5.10
C HIS A 203 1.31 -6.46 3.91
N PHE A 204 1.25 -5.17 3.57
CA PHE A 204 0.53 -4.71 2.38
C PHE A 204 1.10 -5.32 1.10
N SER A 205 2.42 -5.34 0.96
CA SER A 205 3.11 -5.96 -0.20
C SER A 205 2.82 -7.46 -0.32
N GLY A 206 2.92 -8.22 0.78
CA GLY A 206 2.55 -9.64 0.80
C GLY A 206 1.09 -9.88 0.44
N THR A 207 0.20 -8.98 0.88
CA THR A 207 -1.24 -9.01 0.57
C THR A 207 -1.52 -8.74 -0.91
N LEU A 208 -0.82 -7.79 -1.52
CA LEU A 208 -0.88 -7.52 -2.97
C LEU A 208 -0.43 -8.72 -3.79
N LEU A 209 0.71 -9.32 -3.42
CA LEU A 209 1.25 -10.49 -4.09
C LEU A 209 0.29 -11.69 -3.98
N ARG A 210 -0.22 -11.97 -2.79
CA ARG A 210 -1.11 -13.11 -2.53
C ARG A 210 -2.46 -12.98 -3.25
N HIS A 211 -3.05 -11.77 -3.31
CA HIS A 211 -4.43 -11.61 -3.79
C HIS A 211 -4.57 -11.01 -5.18
N LEU A 212 -3.60 -10.23 -5.63
CA LEU A 212 -3.61 -9.60 -6.94
C LEU A 212 -2.48 -10.11 -7.85
N GLY A 213 -1.56 -10.94 -7.35
CA GLY A 213 -0.39 -11.40 -8.11
C GLY A 213 0.61 -10.28 -8.40
N LEU A 214 0.51 -9.15 -7.68
CA LEU A 214 1.35 -7.99 -7.89
C LEU A 214 2.56 -8.08 -6.97
N ASP A 215 3.75 -8.22 -7.55
CA ASP A 215 5.00 -8.13 -6.81
C ASP A 215 5.36 -6.67 -6.54
N THR A 216 5.98 -6.42 -5.38
CA THR A 216 6.47 -5.09 -4.99
C THR A 216 7.99 -5.07 -5.12
N ASP A 217 8.51 -4.28 -6.05
CA ASP A 217 9.95 -4.03 -6.13
C ASP A 217 10.35 -2.93 -5.14
N ILE A 218 10.86 -3.33 -3.97
CA ILE A 218 11.30 -2.48 -2.84
C ILE A 218 10.18 -1.60 -2.27
N ASP A 219 9.80 -0.57 -3.01
CA ASP A 219 8.82 0.47 -2.65
C ASP A 219 7.87 0.82 -3.82
N ARG A 220 7.83 -0.02 -4.86
CA ARG A 220 7.09 0.20 -6.12
C ARG A 220 6.24 -1.00 -6.49
N VAL A 221 5.02 -0.72 -6.97
CA VAL A 221 4.10 -1.71 -7.52
C VAL A 221 3.65 -1.22 -8.89
N LEU A 222 3.82 -2.03 -9.93
CA LEU A 222 3.26 -1.74 -11.25
C LEU A 222 1.80 -2.20 -11.30
N PHE A 223 0.87 -1.28 -11.45
CA PHE A 223 -0.55 -1.58 -11.53
C PHE A 223 -1.19 -0.83 -12.70
N GLN A 224 -1.75 -1.59 -13.67
CA GLN A 224 -2.40 -1.04 -14.86
C GLN A 224 -1.53 -0.03 -15.62
N GLY A 225 -0.23 -0.34 -15.79
CA GLY A 225 0.73 0.53 -16.47
C GLY A 225 1.20 1.76 -15.67
N ARG A 226 0.78 1.91 -14.40
CA ARG A 226 1.23 2.97 -13.50
C ARG A 226 2.12 2.43 -12.39
N GLU A 227 3.15 3.20 -12.03
CA GLU A 227 3.95 2.96 -10.82
C GLU A 227 3.20 3.54 -9.61
N VAL A 228 2.86 2.68 -8.65
CA VAL A 228 2.32 3.07 -7.34
C VAL A 228 3.44 2.92 -6.32
N ARG A 229 3.70 3.98 -5.54
CA ARG A 229 4.68 3.94 -4.45
C ARG A 229 4.07 3.54 -3.13
N VAL A 230 4.85 2.81 -2.34
CA VAL A 230 4.46 2.40 -0.98
C VAL A 230 5.57 2.77 -0.01
N GLY A 231 5.24 3.38 1.13
CA GLY A 231 6.25 3.81 2.10
C GLY A 231 5.78 3.87 3.54
N ALA A 232 6.75 3.91 4.47
CA ALA A 232 6.50 4.11 5.89
C ALA A 232 6.84 5.56 6.28
N PHE A 233 5.85 6.26 6.84
CA PHE A 233 5.96 7.62 7.35
C PHE A 233 5.35 7.62 8.76
N PRO A 234 6.15 7.39 9.81
CA PRO A 234 5.65 7.37 11.18
C PRO A 234 5.16 8.76 11.56
N MET A 235 3.90 8.85 12.00
CA MET A 235 3.30 10.13 12.37
C MET A 235 3.80 10.59 13.74
N GLY A 236 4.22 11.85 13.83
CA GLY A 236 4.58 12.52 15.07
C GLY A 236 3.45 13.38 15.64
N ILE A 237 3.80 14.18 16.65
CA ILE A 237 2.93 15.20 17.27
C ILE A 237 3.55 16.59 17.09
N ASP A 238 2.82 17.67 17.40
CA ASP A 238 3.44 19.00 17.56
C ASP A 238 4.19 19.03 18.90
N SER A 239 5.42 18.50 18.89
CA SER A 239 6.24 18.34 20.09
C SER A 239 6.52 19.68 20.79
N THR A 240 6.66 20.76 20.00
CA THR A 240 6.91 22.11 20.52
C THR A 240 5.70 22.66 21.25
N ALA A 241 4.49 22.43 20.73
CA ALA A 241 3.26 22.85 21.40
C ALA A 241 3.09 22.16 22.76
N PHE A 242 3.31 20.83 22.83
CA PHE A 242 3.25 20.10 24.10
C PHE A 242 4.33 20.53 25.09
N GLU A 243 5.56 20.78 24.64
CA GLU A 243 6.63 21.28 25.51
C GLU A 243 6.31 22.70 26.03
N THR A 244 5.75 23.57 25.19
CA THR A 244 5.36 24.92 25.59
C THR A 244 4.25 24.88 26.64
N LEU A 245 3.22 24.07 26.39
CA LEU A 245 2.09 23.91 27.31
C LEU A 245 2.54 23.31 28.65
N ALA A 246 3.49 22.37 28.62
CA ALA A 246 4.10 21.75 29.80
C ALA A 246 4.87 22.73 30.72
N ARG A 247 5.22 23.91 30.20
CA ARG A 247 5.93 24.98 30.93
C ARG A 247 5.01 26.12 31.36
N GLU A 248 3.73 26.10 30.99
CA GLU A 248 2.79 27.15 31.41
C GLU A 248 2.60 27.15 32.94
N PRO A 249 2.55 28.33 33.59
CA PRO A 249 2.35 28.43 35.05
C PRO A 249 1.13 27.66 35.55
N ALA A 250 -0.01 27.78 34.86
CA ALA A 250 -1.24 27.07 35.24
C ALA A 250 -1.11 25.54 35.19
N VAL A 251 -0.29 25.00 34.29
CA VAL A 251 0.02 23.56 34.23
C VAL A 251 0.94 23.18 35.38
N LEU A 252 1.98 23.97 35.65
CA LEU A 252 2.92 23.73 36.76
C LEU A 252 2.24 23.80 38.13
N ASP A 253 1.28 24.71 38.33
CA ASP A 253 0.50 24.81 39.57
C ASP A 253 -0.39 23.57 39.79
N GLU A 254 -1.02 23.06 38.73
CA GLU A 254 -1.79 21.81 38.78
C GLU A 254 -0.87 20.61 39.06
N VAL A 255 0.31 20.56 38.43
CA VAL A 255 1.32 19.51 38.68
C VAL A 255 1.77 19.54 40.14
N LYS A 256 2.05 20.72 40.69
CA LYS A 256 2.40 20.88 42.11
C LYS A 256 1.27 20.39 43.01
N THR A 257 0.03 20.75 42.70
CA THR A 257 -1.16 20.27 43.43
C THR A 257 -1.29 18.74 43.37
N LEU A 258 -1.06 18.13 42.21
CA LEU A 258 -1.05 16.68 42.03
C LEU A 258 0.06 16.00 42.85
N GLN A 259 1.27 16.58 42.86
CA GLN A 259 2.41 16.08 43.62
C GLN A 259 2.19 16.21 45.13
N GLU A 260 1.61 17.32 45.61
CA GLU A 260 1.25 17.52 47.02
C GLU A 260 0.19 16.50 47.49
N ARG A 261 -0.83 16.23 46.66
CA ARG A 261 -1.89 15.24 46.94
C ARG A 261 -1.48 13.79 46.79
N SER A 262 -0.33 13.56 46.16
CA SER A 262 0.24 12.22 45.93
C SER A 262 1.58 12.08 46.68
N ARG A 263 1.82 12.93 47.68
CA ARG A 263 3.09 12.97 48.39
C ARG A 263 3.34 11.64 49.10
N GLY A 264 4.44 10.99 48.75
CA GLY A 264 4.79 9.67 49.30
C GLY A 264 4.13 8.49 48.58
N GLU A 265 3.32 8.77 47.56
CA GLU A 265 2.76 7.80 46.62
C GLU A 265 3.54 7.83 45.29
N ARG A 266 3.41 6.75 44.51
CA ARG A 266 3.88 6.62 43.14
C ARG A 266 2.70 6.73 42.18
N LEU A 267 2.81 7.61 41.19
CA LEU A 267 1.73 7.93 40.26
C LEU A 267 1.93 7.26 38.89
N LEU A 268 1.02 6.36 38.55
CA LEU A 268 0.96 5.69 37.26
C LEU A 268 -0.19 6.31 36.47
N VAL A 269 0.01 6.54 35.17
CA VAL A 269 -1.02 7.11 34.31
C VAL A 269 -1.21 6.25 33.07
N GLY A 270 -2.46 6.00 32.72
CA GLY A 270 -2.88 5.39 31.46
C GLY A 270 -3.97 6.26 30.84
N ILE A 271 -3.79 6.67 29.58
CA ILE A 271 -4.75 7.53 28.89
C ILE A 271 -5.05 6.94 27.52
N ASP A 272 -6.32 6.56 27.31
CA ASP A 272 -6.75 5.92 26.08
C ASP A 272 -8.21 6.25 25.77
N ARG A 273 -8.60 6.09 24.50
CA ARG A 273 -10.01 5.85 24.19
C ARG A 273 -10.41 4.51 24.80
N LEU A 274 -11.65 4.41 25.30
CA LEU A 274 -12.18 3.13 25.75
C LEU A 274 -12.42 2.24 24.52
N ASP A 275 -11.39 1.47 24.15
CA ASP A 275 -11.33 0.67 22.93
C ASP A 275 -10.56 -0.61 23.24
N TYR A 276 -11.07 -1.75 22.75
CA TYR A 276 -10.51 -3.08 23.06
C TYR A 276 -9.09 -3.30 22.54
N THR A 277 -8.63 -2.45 21.60
CA THR A 277 -7.26 -2.44 21.11
C THR A 277 -6.24 -1.91 22.14
N LYS A 278 -6.71 -1.20 23.17
CA LYS A 278 -5.86 -0.46 24.12
C LYS A 278 -5.36 -1.28 25.31
N GLY A 279 -5.81 -2.53 25.44
CA GLY A 279 -5.28 -3.46 26.44
C GLY A 279 -5.53 -3.02 27.89
N ILE A 280 -6.53 -2.17 28.16
CA ILE A 280 -6.82 -1.62 29.49
C ILE A 280 -7.04 -2.74 30.54
N PRO A 281 -7.81 -3.82 30.26
CA PRO A 281 -7.91 -4.95 31.18
C PRO A 281 -6.57 -5.56 31.57
N ARG A 282 -5.68 -5.78 30.59
CA ARG A 282 -4.37 -6.40 30.85
C ARG A 282 -3.46 -5.47 31.64
N ARG A 283 -3.55 -4.15 31.41
CA ARG A 283 -2.89 -3.12 32.20
C ARG A 283 -3.37 -3.11 33.66
N LEU A 284 -4.69 -3.17 33.88
CA LEU A 284 -5.28 -3.26 35.21
C LEU A 284 -4.82 -4.52 35.94
N LEU A 285 -4.75 -5.66 35.24
CA LEU A 285 -4.23 -6.91 35.79
C LEU A 285 -2.74 -6.81 36.15
N ALA A 286 -1.91 -6.13 35.34
CA ALA A 286 -0.51 -5.91 35.68
C ALA A 286 -0.37 -5.03 36.93
N VAL A 287 -1.14 -3.93 37.03
CA VAL A 287 -1.16 -3.09 38.24
C VAL A 287 -1.63 -3.89 39.47
N GLN A 288 -2.66 -4.72 39.31
CA GLN A 288 -3.08 -5.64 40.37
C GLN A 288 -1.93 -6.56 40.79
N ARG A 289 -1.19 -7.11 39.82
CA ARG A 289 -0.10 -8.04 40.09
C ARG A 289 1.04 -7.40 40.88
N VAL A 290 1.36 -6.15 40.59
CA VAL A 290 2.31 -5.34 41.40
C VAL A 290 1.81 -5.19 42.84
N LEU A 291 0.53 -4.86 43.04
CA LEU A 291 -0.06 -4.73 44.39
C LEU A 291 -0.09 -6.07 45.17
N GLU A 292 -0.18 -7.19 44.46
CA GLU A 292 -0.09 -8.53 45.05
C GLU A 292 1.31 -8.84 45.55
N ARG A 293 2.31 -8.62 44.69
CA ARG A 293 3.73 -8.96 44.94
C ARG A 293 4.39 -8.01 45.93
N GLU A 294 4.01 -6.74 45.89
CA GLU A 294 4.62 -5.67 46.70
C GLU A 294 3.60 -5.06 47.68
N PRO A 295 3.33 -5.71 48.83
CA PRO A 295 2.46 -5.16 49.86
C PRO A 295 2.85 -3.75 50.33
N ALA A 296 4.13 -3.38 50.25
CA ALA A 296 4.64 -2.06 50.62
C ALA A 296 4.12 -0.92 49.71
N LEU A 297 3.68 -1.26 48.49
CA LEU A 297 3.09 -0.30 47.54
C LEU A 297 1.58 -0.10 47.78
N ARG A 298 0.93 -0.92 48.60
CA ARG A 298 -0.50 -0.74 48.94
C ARG A 298 -0.68 0.55 49.74
N GLY A 299 -1.60 1.40 49.29
CA GLY A 299 -1.77 2.75 49.85
C GLY A 299 -0.68 3.77 49.45
N ARG A 300 0.35 3.34 48.71
CA ARG A 300 1.44 4.18 48.19
C ARG A 300 1.56 4.14 46.67
N LEU A 301 0.64 3.47 45.99
CA LEU A 301 0.57 3.38 44.54
C LEU A 301 -0.79 3.92 44.10
N ARG A 302 -0.77 4.88 43.18
CA ARG A 302 -1.97 5.46 42.59
C ARG A 302 -1.90 5.30 41.09
N PHE A 303 -2.85 4.56 40.51
CA PHE A 303 -3.01 4.41 39.07
C PHE A 303 -4.21 5.22 38.59
N ILE A 304 -3.98 6.21 37.74
CA ILE A 304 -5.02 7.00 37.08
C ILE A 304 -5.23 6.46 35.65
N GLN A 305 -6.39 5.89 35.39
CA GLN A 305 -6.83 5.50 34.05
C GLN A 305 -7.87 6.49 33.53
N VAL A 306 -7.50 7.29 32.54
CA VAL A 306 -8.45 8.12 31.77
C VAL A 306 -8.94 7.31 30.57
N ALA A 307 -10.25 7.10 30.48
CA ALA A 307 -10.89 6.37 29.39
C ALA A 307 -11.87 7.29 28.66
N VAL A 308 -11.48 7.77 27.48
CA VAL A 308 -12.33 8.67 26.68
C VAL A 308 -13.45 7.85 26.01
N PRO A 309 -14.74 8.24 26.20
CA PRO A 309 -15.87 7.57 25.54
C PRO A 309 -15.69 7.46 24.03
N SER A 310 -15.91 6.27 23.46
CA SER A 310 -15.73 6.03 22.02
C SER A 310 -16.75 5.00 21.53
N ARG A 311 -17.40 5.29 20.39
CA ARG A 311 -18.27 4.34 19.65
C ARG A 311 -19.31 3.64 20.54
N THR A 312 -19.95 4.41 21.41
CA THR A 312 -20.85 3.90 22.46
C THR A 312 -22.08 3.14 21.94
N GLN A 313 -22.42 3.30 20.67
CA GLN A 313 -23.52 2.57 20.01
C GLN A 313 -23.11 1.15 19.55
N VAL A 314 -21.83 0.80 19.61
CA VAL A 314 -21.32 -0.51 19.18
C VAL A 314 -21.24 -1.44 20.39
N GLN A 315 -21.99 -2.55 20.36
CA GLN A 315 -22.09 -3.52 21.47
C GLN A 315 -20.75 -3.97 22.05
N ALA A 316 -19.77 -4.29 21.19
CA ALA A 316 -18.44 -4.72 21.63
C ALA A 316 -17.69 -3.69 22.52
N TYR A 317 -18.03 -2.40 22.41
CA TYR A 317 -17.49 -1.33 23.26
C TYR A 317 -18.20 -1.26 24.61
N ALA A 318 -19.50 -1.56 24.66
CA ALA A 318 -20.26 -1.66 25.91
C ALA A 318 -19.78 -2.84 26.76
N GLU A 319 -19.62 -4.03 26.16
CA GLU A 319 -19.09 -5.22 26.85
C GLU A 319 -17.66 -5.00 27.37
N TYR A 320 -16.82 -4.35 26.56
CA TYR A 320 -15.47 -4.00 26.98
C TYR A 320 -15.46 -3.01 28.15
N ARG A 321 -16.40 -2.07 28.18
CA ARG A 321 -16.59 -1.15 29.31
C ARG A 321 -16.94 -1.92 30.57
N GLU A 322 -17.92 -2.82 30.52
CA GLU A 322 -18.34 -3.62 31.67
C GLU A 322 -17.15 -4.39 32.27
N THR A 323 -16.32 -4.99 31.41
CA THR A 323 -15.09 -5.68 31.84
C THR A 323 -14.12 -4.75 32.57
N VAL A 324 -13.94 -3.52 32.06
CA VAL A 324 -13.05 -2.52 32.68
C VAL A 324 -13.64 -2.05 34.02
N ASP A 325 -14.92 -1.72 34.06
CA ASP A 325 -15.62 -1.23 35.25
C ASP A 325 -15.60 -2.30 36.37
N GLU A 326 -15.79 -3.58 36.03
CA GLU A 326 -15.67 -4.72 36.95
C GLU A 326 -14.25 -4.87 37.51
N LEU A 327 -13.22 -4.84 36.65
CA LEU A 327 -11.83 -4.97 37.08
C LEU A 327 -11.41 -3.83 38.02
N VAL A 328 -11.81 -2.59 37.70
CA VAL A 328 -11.58 -1.43 38.57
C VAL A 328 -12.22 -1.64 39.93
N GLY A 329 -13.50 -2.05 39.96
CA GLY A 329 -14.23 -2.32 41.20
C GLY A 329 -13.56 -3.42 42.03
N ARG A 330 -13.15 -4.52 41.40
CA ARG A 330 -12.47 -5.64 42.05
C ARG A 330 -11.13 -5.23 42.66
N ILE A 331 -10.27 -4.54 41.91
CA ILE A 331 -8.95 -4.10 42.40
C ILE A 331 -9.11 -3.13 43.57
N ASN A 332 -10.01 -2.15 43.44
CA ASN A 332 -10.27 -1.19 44.52
C ASN A 332 -10.88 -1.86 45.76
N GLY A 333 -11.73 -2.88 45.59
CA GLY A 333 -12.27 -3.65 46.70
C GLY A 333 -11.23 -4.50 47.44
N LEU A 334 -10.24 -5.05 46.72
CA LEU A 334 -9.17 -5.88 47.30
C LEU A 334 -8.05 -5.08 47.97
N TYR A 335 -7.64 -3.96 47.36
CA TYR A 335 -6.43 -3.22 47.76
C TYR A 335 -6.69 -1.78 48.21
N GLY A 336 -7.92 -1.29 48.08
CA GLY A 336 -8.33 0.00 48.61
C GLY A 336 -8.55 -0.01 50.11
N THR A 337 -8.51 1.18 50.71
CA THR A 337 -8.84 1.44 52.11
C THR A 337 -9.77 2.64 52.20
N VAL A 338 -10.25 2.97 53.40
CA VAL A 338 -11.05 4.19 53.63
C VAL A 338 -10.31 5.47 53.20
N HIS A 339 -8.97 5.44 53.19
CA HIS A 339 -8.13 6.61 52.92
C HIS A 339 -7.40 6.56 51.58
N SER A 340 -7.41 5.43 50.86
CA SER A 340 -6.64 5.26 49.63
C SER A 340 -7.38 4.39 48.62
N THR A 341 -7.38 4.82 47.36
CA THR A 341 -7.95 4.09 46.23
C THR A 341 -6.83 3.82 45.23
N PRO A 342 -6.47 2.55 44.96
CA PRO A 342 -5.34 2.24 44.08
C PRO A 342 -5.62 2.60 42.62
N VAL A 343 -6.87 2.49 42.15
CA VAL A 343 -7.25 2.78 40.76
C VAL A 343 -8.29 3.88 40.67
N HIS A 344 -7.88 5.03 40.13
CA HIS A 344 -8.74 6.15 39.79
C HIS A 344 -9.14 6.07 38.31
N TYR A 345 -10.36 5.63 38.05
CA TYR A 345 -10.90 5.48 36.70
C TYR A 345 -11.80 6.66 36.32
N LEU A 346 -11.47 7.34 35.22
CA LEU A 346 -12.16 8.52 34.72
C LEU A 346 -12.74 8.26 33.34
N TYR A 347 -14.05 8.00 33.26
CA TYR A 347 -14.77 7.84 31.99
C TYR A 347 -15.26 9.19 31.44
N ARG A 348 -14.32 10.02 30.98
CA ARG A 348 -14.60 11.36 30.42
C ARG A 348 -13.42 11.86 29.57
N SER A 349 -13.67 12.86 28.73
CA SER A 349 -12.59 13.61 28.08
C SER A 349 -11.96 14.61 29.05
N LEU A 350 -10.65 14.80 28.94
CA LEU A 350 -9.92 15.88 29.59
C LEU A 350 -9.61 16.98 28.57
N ASN A 351 -9.50 18.22 29.05
CA ASN A 351 -8.93 19.29 28.23
C ASN A 351 -7.40 19.14 28.15
N GLU A 352 -6.79 19.85 27.21
CA GLU A 352 -5.35 19.72 26.91
C GLU A 352 -4.45 20.07 28.11
N LYS A 353 -4.82 21.10 28.89
CA LYS A 353 -4.08 21.49 30.10
C LYS A 353 -4.12 20.38 31.15
N GLN A 354 -5.30 19.83 31.43
CA GLN A 354 -5.47 18.71 32.37
C GLN A 354 -4.66 17.48 31.93
N LEU A 355 -4.68 17.18 30.62
CA LEU A 355 -3.94 16.07 30.04
C LEU A 355 -2.42 16.24 30.25
N VAL A 356 -1.89 17.42 29.91
CA VAL A 356 -0.46 17.73 30.07
C VAL A 356 -0.05 17.76 31.54
N SER A 357 -0.90 18.27 32.44
CA SER A 357 -0.64 18.20 33.89
C SER A 357 -0.51 16.76 34.39
N LEU A 358 -1.33 15.83 33.89
CA LEU A 358 -1.20 14.41 34.21
C LEU A 358 0.09 13.81 33.65
N TYR A 359 0.45 14.11 32.40
CA TYR A 359 1.72 13.65 31.82
C TYR A 359 2.94 14.15 32.60
N ARG A 360 2.94 15.44 32.97
CA ARG A 360 4.00 16.07 33.78
C ARG A 360 4.11 15.47 35.18
N GLY A 361 2.98 15.16 35.81
CA GLY A 361 2.93 14.67 37.18
C GLY A 361 3.19 13.17 37.34
N ALA A 362 3.04 12.37 36.28
CA ALA A 362 3.18 10.91 36.35
C ALA A 362 4.62 10.47 36.61
N ASP A 363 4.83 9.47 37.47
CA ASP A 363 6.11 8.77 37.57
C ASP A 363 6.28 7.78 36.41
N VAL A 364 5.20 7.07 36.07
CA VAL A 364 5.20 6.05 35.01
C VAL A 364 3.99 6.21 34.10
N MET A 365 4.23 6.25 32.80
CA MET A 365 3.19 6.24 31.78
C MET A 365 3.03 4.84 31.20
N LEU A 366 1.82 4.29 31.26
CA LEU A 366 1.47 2.96 30.78
C LEU A 366 0.74 3.05 29.43
N VAL A 367 1.45 2.75 28.35
CA VAL A 367 0.90 2.70 26.99
C VAL A 367 0.99 1.28 26.47
N THR A 368 0.00 0.46 26.84
CA THR A 368 0.03 -1.00 26.64
C THR A 368 -1.04 -1.54 25.68
N PRO A 369 -1.24 -0.96 24.47
CA PRO A 369 -2.20 -1.50 23.52
C PRO A 369 -1.79 -2.89 23.03
N VAL A 370 -2.76 -3.77 22.83
CA VAL A 370 -2.53 -5.10 22.22
C VAL A 370 -2.21 -4.99 20.73
N ARG A 371 -2.70 -3.93 20.07
CA ARG A 371 -2.29 -3.54 18.71
C ARG A 371 -2.63 -2.07 18.49
N ASP A 372 -1.70 -1.29 17.94
CA ASP A 372 -1.94 0.13 17.64
C ASP A 372 -1.17 0.57 16.40
N GLY A 373 -1.79 1.41 15.56
CA GLY A 373 -1.17 1.92 14.33
C GLY A 373 0.08 2.72 14.62
N MET A 374 0.04 3.59 15.65
CA MET A 374 1.18 4.37 16.11
C MET A 374 1.18 4.53 17.63
N ASN A 375 0.08 5.05 18.18
CA ASN A 375 -0.05 5.56 19.55
C ASN A 375 0.69 6.89 19.80
N LEU A 376 -0.04 8.00 19.65
CA LEU A 376 0.50 9.34 19.86
C LEU A 376 0.61 9.72 21.34
N VAL A 377 -0.17 9.11 22.23
CA VAL A 377 -0.13 9.36 23.69
C VAL A 377 1.27 9.09 24.26
N ALA A 378 1.96 8.06 23.77
CA ALA A 378 3.37 7.81 24.13
C ALA A 378 4.29 8.98 23.77
N LYS A 379 4.10 9.57 22.58
CA LYS A 379 4.88 10.72 22.10
C LYS A 379 4.51 12.00 22.87
N GLU A 380 3.22 12.20 23.15
CA GLU A 380 2.69 13.33 23.94
C GLU A 380 3.27 13.34 25.34
N PHE A 381 3.31 12.18 26.02
CA PHE A 381 3.94 12.02 27.32
C PHE A 381 5.40 12.50 27.27
N CYS A 382 6.21 11.97 26.34
CA CYS A 382 7.62 12.35 26.24
C CYS A 382 7.82 13.84 25.93
N ALA A 383 7.05 14.40 24.99
CA ALA A 383 7.11 15.83 24.66
C ALA A 383 6.73 16.72 25.85
N ALA A 384 5.78 16.26 26.67
CA ALA A 384 5.38 16.88 27.91
C ALA A 384 6.36 16.63 29.07
N ARG A 385 7.57 16.08 28.89
CA ARG A 385 8.58 15.95 29.95
C ARG A 385 9.83 16.82 29.75
N PRO A 386 9.73 18.16 29.68
CA PRO A 386 10.92 19.03 29.61
C PRO A 386 11.84 18.96 30.83
N ASP A 387 11.41 18.34 31.93
CA ASP A 387 12.22 17.99 33.10
C ASP A 387 13.09 16.75 32.89
N GLU A 388 12.90 16.06 31.76
CA GLU A 388 13.56 14.80 31.41
C GLU A 388 13.30 13.68 32.41
N ASP A 389 12.26 13.74 33.25
CA ASP A 389 11.97 12.67 34.21
C ASP A 389 10.75 11.84 33.78
N GLY A 390 10.46 10.78 34.52
CA GLY A 390 9.39 9.82 34.26
C GLY A 390 9.80 8.67 33.35
N VAL A 391 9.07 7.56 33.44
CA VAL A 391 9.33 6.34 32.67
C VAL A 391 8.15 6.03 31.76
N LEU A 392 8.43 5.70 30.50
CA LEU A 392 7.43 5.20 29.55
C LEU A 392 7.51 3.67 29.48
N VAL A 393 6.42 2.99 29.84
CA VAL A 393 6.20 1.56 29.55
C VAL A 393 5.34 1.47 28.29
N LEU A 394 5.87 0.85 27.23
CA LEU A 394 5.28 0.88 25.90
C LEU A 394 5.13 -0.52 25.32
N SER A 395 3.94 -0.84 24.82
CA SER A 395 3.72 -2.09 24.08
C SER A 395 4.57 -2.17 22.82
N GLU A 396 5.23 -3.31 22.60
CA GLU A 396 5.92 -3.61 21.34
C GLU A 396 4.98 -3.69 20.12
N PHE A 397 3.67 -3.81 20.36
CA PHE A 397 2.62 -3.86 19.33
C PHE A 397 2.04 -2.48 18.98
N ALA A 398 2.59 -1.39 19.52
CA ALA A 398 2.32 -0.03 19.08
C ALA A 398 3.32 0.38 17.99
N GLY A 399 2.87 1.04 16.93
CA GLY A 399 3.78 1.55 15.89
C GLY A 399 4.90 2.45 16.43
N ALA A 400 4.65 3.18 17.52
CA ALA A 400 5.62 4.03 18.20
C ALA A 400 6.84 3.26 18.75
N ALA A 401 6.69 1.98 19.09
CA ALA A 401 7.79 1.15 19.60
C ALA A 401 8.94 1.01 18.59
N SER A 402 8.66 1.15 17.29
CA SER A 402 9.69 1.15 16.25
C SER A 402 10.64 2.36 16.32
N GLU A 403 10.22 3.45 16.96
CA GLU A 403 10.99 4.69 17.11
C GLU A 403 11.41 4.97 18.56
N MET A 404 10.75 4.37 19.55
CA MET A 404 10.88 4.70 20.98
C MET A 404 11.55 3.57 21.77
N ARG A 405 12.73 3.13 21.32
CA ARG A 405 13.44 1.95 21.88
C ARG A 405 13.96 2.12 23.31
N ASP A 406 14.11 3.35 23.78
CA ASP A 406 14.56 3.64 25.16
C ASP A 406 13.42 3.58 26.19
N ALA A 407 12.17 3.39 25.74
CA ALA A 407 11.06 3.01 26.61
C ALA A 407 11.26 1.58 27.16
N LEU A 408 10.57 1.25 28.25
CA LEU A 408 10.46 -0.15 28.69
C LEU A 408 9.45 -0.86 27.79
N LEU A 409 9.95 -1.57 26.79
CA LEU A 409 9.12 -2.30 25.83
C LEU A 409 8.54 -3.56 26.48
N VAL A 410 7.23 -3.74 26.36
CA VAL A 410 6.52 -4.87 26.96
C VAL A 410 5.65 -5.61 25.93
N ASN A 411 5.53 -6.91 26.11
CA ASN A 411 4.49 -7.69 25.47
C ASN A 411 3.21 -7.60 26.33
N PRO A 412 2.14 -6.93 25.88
CA PRO A 412 0.91 -6.77 26.65
C PRO A 412 0.14 -8.07 26.86
N TYR A 413 0.50 -9.16 26.18
CA TYR A 413 -0.06 -10.49 26.43
C TYR A 413 0.58 -11.19 27.62
N ASP A 414 1.73 -10.71 28.08
CA ASP A 414 2.41 -11.17 29.28
C ASP A 414 2.15 -10.20 30.45
N VAL A 415 1.14 -10.52 31.25
CA VAL A 415 0.75 -9.70 32.42
C VAL A 415 1.86 -9.68 33.47
N GLU A 416 2.63 -10.76 33.61
CA GLU A 416 3.72 -10.85 34.58
C GLU A 416 4.90 -9.99 34.13
N GLY A 417 5.31 -10.10 32.86
CA GLY A 417 6.33 -9.22 32.29
C GLY A 417 5.94 -7.73 32.29
N MET A 418 4.66 -7.41 32.14
CA MET A 418 4.19 -6.03 32.34
C MET A 418 4.30 -5.58 33.81
N ALA A 419 4.03 -6.46 34.78
CA ALA A 419 4.22 -6.15 36.20
C ALA A 419 5.70 -5.92 36.52
N ASP A 420 6.59 -6.79 36.01
CA ASP A 420 8.04 -6.65 36.15
C ASP A 420 8.53 -5.30 35.59
N ALA A 421 8.01 -4.88 34.42
CA ALA A 421 8.37 -3.59 33.82
C ALA A 421 7.84 -2.39 34.62
N ILE A 422 6.67 -2.51 35.26
CA ILE A 422 6.14 -1.48 36.16
C ILE A 422 7.02 -1.38 37.40
N GLU A 423 7.37 -2.50 38.03
CA GLU A 423 8.28 -2.55 39.19
C GLU A 423 9.64 -1.93 38.84
N GLN A 424 10.24 -2.34 37.71
CA GLN A 424 11.45 -1.74 37.17
C GLN A 424 11.32 -0.23 36.97
N ALA A 425 10.20 0.25 36.41
CA ALA A 425 9.97 1.68 36.21
C ALA A 425 9.92 2.47 37.52
N LEU A 426 9.30 1.90 38.56
CA LEU A 426 9.15 2.52 39.88
C LEU A 426 10.46 2.58 40.67
N GLU A 427 11.37 1.63 40.43
CA GLU A 427 12.69 1.53 41.07
C GLU A 427 13.80 2.20 40.27
N MET A 428 13.55 2.58 39.01
CA MET A 428 14.55 3.09 38.10
C MET A 428 15.29 4.32 38.66
N PRO A 429 16.64 4.31 38.76
CA PRO A 429 17.40 5.44 39.27
C PRO A 429 17.24 6.71 38.44
N GLY A 430 17.25 7.88 39.09
CA GLY A 430 17.07 9.19 38.44
C GLY A 430 17.95 9.42 37.20
N PRO A 431 19.27 9.14 37.24
CA PRO A 431 20.13 9.30 36.07
C PRO A 431 19.72 8.44 34.86
N GLU A 432 19.22 7.22 35.10
CA GLU A 432 18.74 6.33 34.03
C GLU A 432 17.43 6.85 33.43
N ARG A 433 16.46 7.25 34.27
CA ARG A 433 15.19 7.84 33.80
C ARG A 433 15.45 9.05 32.90
N GLN A 434 16.36 9.92 33.34
CA GLN A 434 16.77 11.11 32.59
C GLN A 434 17.43 10.79 31.26
N ALA A 435 18.35 9.81 31.23
CA ALA A 435 18.98 9.39 29.98
C ALA A 435 17.95 8.85 28.97
N ARG A 436 17.04 7.98 29.41
CA ARG A 436 15.98 7.41 28.56
C ARG A 436 15.03 8.48 28.04
N MET A 437 14.52 9.34 28.92
CA MET A 437 13.57 10.39 28.54
C MET A 437 14.20 11.41 27.58
N ARG A 438 15.47 11.79 27.79
CA ARG A 438 16.23 12.63 26.83
C ARG A 438 16.24 12.04 25.43
N SER A 439 16.57 10.76 25.31
CA SER A 439 16.61 10.08 24.01
C SER A 439 15.23 10.02 23.35
N LEU A 440 14.19 9.64 24.11
CA LEU A 440 12.81 9.61 23.63
C LEU A 440 12.34 10.99 23.13
N ARG A 441 12.62 12.04 23.91
CA ARG A 441 12.31 13.43 23.55
C ARG A 441 13.02 13.88 22.28
N ALA A 442 14.30 13.55 22.12
CA ALA A 442 15.04 13.87 20.91
C ALA A 442 14.38 13.24 19.68
N GLY A 443 14.02 11.96 19.74
CA GLY A 443 13.31 11.27 18.65
C GLY A 443 11.96 11.91 18.31
N VAL A 444 11.13 12.20 19.31
CA VAL A 444 9.82 12.85 19.13
C VAL A 444 9.95 14.26 18.54
N LYS A 445 11.00 15.00 18.90
CA LYS A 445 11.27 16.33 18.36
C LYS A 445 11.77 16.30 16.92
N THR A 446 12.61 15.32 16.57
CA THR A 446 13.15 15.20 15.20
C THR A 446 12.09 14.73 14.20
N ARG A 447 11.23 13.79 14.59
CA ARG A 447 10.15 13.25 13.74
C ARG A 447 8.79 13.67 14.27
N ASP A 448 8.59 14.98 14.28
CA ASP A 448 7.34 15.62 14.69
C ASP A 448 6.26 15.48 13.59
N VAL A 449 5.09 16.06 13.84
CA VAL A 449 4.00 15.99 12.86
C VAL A 449 4.27 16.77 11.58
N HIS A 450 5.10 17.82 11.65
CA HIS A 450 5.48 18.62 10.48
C HIS A 450 6.44 17.86 9.57
N TRP A 451 7.39 17.13 10.15
CA TRP A 451 8.26 16.20 9.43
C TRP A 451 7.44 15.13 8.70
N TRP A 452 6.41 14.56 9.36
CA TRP A 452 5.54 13.54 8.74
C TRP A 452 4.83 14.09 7.49
N VAL A 453 4.23 15.29 7.60
CA VAL A 453 3.55 15.92 6.47
C VAL A 453 4.53 16.23 5.33
N ALA A 454 5.65 16.88 5.64
CA ALA A 454 6.64 17.26 4.63
C ALA A 454 7.16 16.01 3.92
N SER A 455 7.57 14.98 4.67
CA SER A 455 8.10 13.73 4.11
C SER A 455 7.13 13.03 3.17
N PHE A 456 5.84 12.99 3.51
CA PHE A 456 4.83 12.38 2.65
C PHE A 456 4.56 13.23 1.40
N LEU A 457 4.33 14.53 1.57
CA LEU A 457 4.00 15.43 0.46
C LEU A 457 5.17 15.62 -0.50
N ASP A 458 6.40 15.76 -0.01
CA ASP A 458 7.61 15.86 -0.84
C ASP A 458 7.78 14.59 -1.68
N ARG A 459 7.57 13.40 -1.07
CA ARG A 459 7.62 12.13 -1.81
C ARG A 459 6.54 12.05 -2.88
N LEU A 460 5.31 12.46 -2.56
CA LEU A 460 4.19 12.45 -3.51
C LEU A 460 4.40 13.47 -4.65
N GLN A 461 4.94 14.64 -4.34
CA GLN A 461 5.20 15.70 -5.32
C GLN A 461 6.39 15.39 -6.23
N GLY A 462 7.39 14.69 -5.70
CA GLY A 462 8.57 14.23 -6.44
C GLY A 462 8.31 13.07 -7.40
N LEU A 463 7.11 12.46 -7.36
CA LEU A 463 6.73 11.46 -8.36
C LEU A 463 6.55 12.14 -9.73
N PRO A 464 7.06 11.53 -10.83
CA PRO A 464 6.83 12.04 -12.16
C PRO A 464 5.33 12.24 -12.36
N SER A 465 4.94 13.34 -13.00
CA SER A 465 3.53 13.50 -13.36
C SER A 465 3.14 12.31 -14.23
N VAL A 466 1.89 11.85 -14.09
CA VAL A 466 1.27 10.96 -15.07
C VAL A 466 1.03 11.80 -16.33
N ALA A 467 2.13 12.20 -16.99
CA ALA A 467 2.10 12.95 -18.22
C ALA A 467 1.44 12.06 -19.27
N GLU A 468 0.52 12.65 -20.05
CA GLU A 468 0.10 12.05 -21.30
C GLU A 468 1.35 11.79 -22.14
N LYS A 469 1.73 10.52 -22.30
CA LYS A 469 2.12 10.14 -23.65
C LYS A 469 0.83 10.23 -24.46
N PRO A 470 0.74 11.08 -25.50
CA PRO A 470 -0.43 11.08 -26.36
C PRO A 470 -0.71 9.64 -26.78
N PRO A 471 -1.99 9.23 -26.87
CA PRO A 471 -2.31 7.90 -27.36
C PRO A 471 -1.59 7.69 -28.68
N LEU A 472 -0.94 6.54 -28.82
CA LEU A 472 -0.29 6.19 -30.08
C LEU A 472 -1.33 6.30 -31.20
N PRO A 473 -0.98 6.87 -32.36
CA PRO A 473 -1.87 6.90 -33.50
C PRO A 473 -2.36 5.49 -33.84
N ASP A 474 -3.61 5.38 -34.29
CA ASP A 474 -4.19 4.14 -34.79
C ASP A 474 -3.27 3.52 -35.86
N GLY A 475 -2.97 2.22 -35.71
CA GLY A 475 -2.16 1.44 -36.64
C GLY A 475 -2.67 1.48 -38.06
N MET A 476 -3.98 1.67 -38.28
CA MET A 476 -4.54 1.84 -39.61
C MET A 476 -3.99 3.09 -40.34
N LEU A 477 -3.58 4.13 -39.61
CA LEU A 477 -2.93 5.31 -40.19
C LEU A 477 -1.53 4.99 -40.73
N ALA A 478 -0.89 3.92 -40.25
CA ALA A 478 0.41 3.50 -40.76
C ALA A 478 0.31 2.92 -42.18
N LEU A 479 -0.86 2.46 -42.62
CA LEU A 479 -1.07 1.95 -43.98
C LEU A 479 -0.81 3.00 -45.05
N ASP A 480 -1.06 4.28 -44.78
CA ASP A 480 -0.78 5.36 -45.72
C ASP A 480 0.73 5.45 -46.05
N LYS A 481 1.59 5.15 -45.07
CA LYS A 481 3.04 5.08 -45.26
C LYS A 481 3.48 3.83 -46.03
N LEU A 482 2.61 2.84 -46.18
CA LEU A 482 2.86 1.60 -46.93
C LEU A 482 2.28 1.63 -48.36
N LYS A 483 1.55 2.69 -48.73
CA LYS A 483 1.07 2.92 -50.09
C LYS A 483 2.22 3.26 -51.04
N GLY A 484 2.11 2.78 -52.28
CA GLY A 484 3.08 3.02 -53.36
C GLY A 484 3.98 1.81 -53.68
N PRO A 485 4.76 1.90 -54.79
CA PRO A 485 5.68 0.85 -55.19
C PRO A 485 6.82 0.74 -54.18
N GLY A 486 7.25 -0.50 -53.91
CA GLY A 486 8.33 -0.78 -52.96
C GLY A 486 8.08 -2.10 -52.22
N ARG A 487 9.18 -2.84 -52.03
CA ARG A 487 9.17 -4.13 -51.33
C ARG A 487 9.04 -3.91 -49.82
N LYS A 488 8.25 -4.76 -49.17
CA LYS A 488 7.87 -4.65 -47.75
C LYS A 488 8.32 -5.91 -47.03
N VAL A 489 8.90 -5.76 -45.85
CA VAL A 489 9.29 -6.88 -44.99
C VAL A 489 8.49 -6.79 -43.70
N LEU A 490 7.68 -7.81 -43.43
CA LEU A 490 6.80 -7.87 -42.27
C LEU A 490 7.41 -8.81 -41.23
N PHE A 491 7.68 -8.30 -40.03
CA PHE A 491 8.03 -9.09 -38.84
C PHE A 491 6.80 -9.16 -37.94
N LEU A 492 6.23 -10.35 -37.79
CA LEU A 492 4.98 -10.57 -37.09
C LEU A 492 5.24 -11.48 -35.90
N ASP A 493 5.03 -10.96 -34.69
CA ASP A 493 4.87 -11.82 -33.54
C ASP A 493 3.62 -12.71 -33.69
N TYR A 494 3.61 -13.86 -33.02
CA TYR A 494 2.53 -14.82 -33.12
C TYR A 494 1.50 -14.72 -31.98
N ASP A 495 1.93 -14.99 -30.75
CA ASP A 495 1.05 -15.14 -29.57
C ASP A 495 0.67 -13.77 -29.01
N GLY A 496 -0.62 -13.43 -29.00
CA GLY A 496 -1.09 -12.10 -28.59
C GLY A 496 -1.14 -11.08 -29.73
N THR A 497 -0.47 -11.38 -30.86
CA THR A 497 -0.41 -10.52 -32.06
C THR A 497 -1.23 -11.05 -33.23
N LEU A 498 -0.97 -12.28 -33.71
CA LEU A 498 -1.74 -12.89 -34.82
C LEU A 498 -2.90 -13.76 -34.32
N VAL A 499 -2.77 -14.30 -33.11
CA VAL A 499 -3.77 -15.13 -32.44
C VAL A 499 -3.88 -14.68 -30.99
N GLY A 500 -5.08 -14.73 -30.41
CA GLY A 500 -5.26 -14.43 -28.98
C GLY A 500 -4.65 -15.49 -28.07
N PHE A 501 -4.39 -15.15 -26.81
CA PHE A 501 -3.90 -16.11 -25.82
C PHE A 501 -4.92 -17.22 -25.57
N ALA A 502 -4.47 -18.47 -25.59
CA ALA A 502 -5.28 -19.62 -25.22
C ALA A 502 -4.83 -20.20 -23.87
N SER A 503 -5.74 -20.87 -23.16
CA SER A 503 -5.47 -21.51 -21.86
C SER A 503 -4.48 -22.67 -21.94
N MET A 504 -4.31 -23.28 -23.11
CA MET A 504 -3.27 -24.28 -23.39
C MET A 504 -2.52 -23.89 -24.68
N PRO A 505 -1.17 -24.01 -24.73
CA PRO A 505 -0.37 -23.61 -25.90
C PRO A 505 -0.79 -24.27 -27.22
N GLU A 506 -1.35 -25.47 -27.15
CA GLU A 506 -1.81 -26.30 -28.27
C GLU A 506 -3.12 -25.77 -28.90
N LEU A 507 -3.93 -25.04 -28.11
CA LEU A 507 -5.20 -24.46 -28.55
C LEU A 507 -5.03 -23.12 -29.29
N ALA A 508 -3.81 -22.57 -29.32
CA ALA A 508 -3.50 -21.36 -30.07
C ALA A 508 -2.97 -21.67 -31.49
N ALA A 509 -3.34 -22.82 -32.06
CA ALA A 509 -3.00 -23.16 -33.44
C ALA A 509 -3.63 -22.15 -34.43
N PRO A 510 -2.98 -21.89 -35.59
CA PRO A 510 -3.51 -20.94 -36.56
C PRO A 510 -4.82 -21.45 -37.16
N ASP A 511 -5.82 -20.57 -37.23
CA ASP A 511 -7.08 -20.88 -37.89
C ASP A 511 -6.99 -20.76 -39.42
N ALA A 512 -8.01 -21.26 -40.12
CA ALA A 512 -8.05 -21.25 -41.59
C ALA A 512 -8.00 -19.82 -42.18
N GLU A 513 -8.53 -18.83 -41.47
CA GLU A 513 -8.51 -17.44 -41.90
C GLU A 513 -7.08 -16.88 -41.88
N LEU A 514 -6.34 -17.11 -40.79
CA LEU A 514 -4.95 -16.70 -40.65
C LEU A 514 -4.06 -17.40 -41.68
N MET A 515 -4.26 -18.70 -41.88
CA MET A 515 -3.51 -19.46 -42.90
C MET A 515 -3.74 -18.90 -44.30
N THR A 516 -5.00 -18.61 -44.65
CA THR A 516 -5.35 -17.99 -45.95
C THR A 516 -4.71 -16.61 -46.08
N LEU A 517 -4.77 -15.79 -45.03
CA LEU A 517 -4.18 -14.45 -45.01
C LEU A 517 -2.66 -14.49 -45.24
N LEU A 518 -1.94 -15.39 -44.54
CA LEU A 518 -0.50 -15.55 -44.71
C LEU A 518 -0.15 -16.06 -46.11
N GLN A 519 -0.92 -16.99 -46.66
CA GLN A 519 -0.75 -17.47 -48.05
C GLN A 519 -0.89 -16.32 -49.06
N GLU A 520 -1.93 -15.50 -48.93
CA GLU A 520 -2.18 -14.36 -49.82
C GLU A 520 -1.09 -13.29 -49.71
N LEU A 521 -0.60 -13.00 -48.49
CA LEU A 521 0.52 -12.10 -48.27
C LEU A 521 1.80 -12.62 -48.92
N CYS A 522 2.10 -13.92 -48.80
CA CYS A 522 3.32 -14.48 -49.39
C CYS A 522 3.23 -14.66 -50.91
N ALA A 523 2.02 -14.68 -51.49
CA ALA A 523 1.83 -14.71 -52.94
C ALA A 523 2.17 -13.36 -53.60
N ARG A 524 2.27 -12.27 -52.83
CA ARG A 524 2.67 -10.94 -53.30
C ARG A 524 4.20 -10.86 -53.44
N PRO A 525 4.77 -10.64 -54.63
CA PRO A 525 6.22 -10.59 -54.83
C PRO A 525 6.89 -9.36 -54.17
N ASP A 526 6.10 -8.34 -53.83
CA ASP A 526 6.53 -7.14 -53.11
C ASP A 526 6.45 -7.27 -51.58
N ILE A 527 6.09 -8.43 -51.02
CA ILE A 527 5.98 -8.65 -49.57
C ILE A 527 6.79 -9.88 -49.17
N SER A 528 7.65 -9.73 -48.15
CA SER A 528 8.29 -10.83 -47.43
C SER A 528 7.72 -10.91 -46.02
N VAL A 529 7.29 -12.09 -45.58
CA VAL A 529 6.66 -12.30 -44.27
C VAL A 529 7.56 -13.15 -43.39
N HIS A 530 7.82 -12.68 -42.18
CA HIS A 530 8.64 -13.33 -41.17
C HIS A 530 7.84 -13.44 -39.86
N ILE A 531 7.64 -14.67 -39.38
CA ILE A 531 6.99 -14.93 -38.08
C ILE A 531 8.07 -15.06 -37.00
N VAL A 532 7.98 -14.25 -35.96
CA VAL A 532 8.94 -14.20 -34.85
C VAL A 532 8.25 -14.60 -33.55
N SER A 533 8.49 -15.82 -33.07
CA SER A 533 7.76 -16.38 -31.93
C SER A 533 8.70 -16.88 -30.83
N GLY A 534 8.18 -16.92 -29.60
CA GLY A 534 8.80 -17.62 -28.47
C GLY A 534 8.64 -19.15 -28.53
N ARG A 535 7.86 -19.68 -29.48
CA ARG A 535 7.56 -21.12 -29.60
C ARG A 535 8.75 -21.94 -30.10
N PRO A 536 8.78 -23.26 -29.81
CA PRO A 536 9.76 -24.18 -30.38
C PRO A 536 9.68 -24.26 -31.91
N ARG A 537 10.82 -24.52 -32.55
CA ARG A 537 10.93 -24.64 -34.01
C ARG A 537 10.05 -25.76 -34.58
N GLU A 538 9.91 -26.85 -33.83
CA GLU A 538 9.08 -28.01 -34.20
C GLU A 538 7.61 -27.62 -34.32
N THR A 539 7.14 -26.74 -33.43
CA THR A 539 5.76 -26.21 -33.48
C THR A 539 5.58 -25.27 -34.66
N LEU A 540 6.53 -24.36 -34.92
CA LEU A 540 6.44 -23.45 -36.05
C LEU A 540 6.51 -24.18 -37.40
N ASP A 541 7.35 -25.20 -37.52
CA ASP A 541 7.40 -26.05 -38.72
C ASP A 541 6.12 -26.84 -38.90
N ALA A 542 5.54 -27.39 -37.83
CA ALA A 542 4.27 -28.11 -37.92
C ALA A 542 3.11 -27.21 -38.41
N TRP A 543 3.12 -25.92 -38.05
CA TRP A 543 2.03 -24.99 -38.37
C TRP A 543 2.22 -24.22 -39.68
N PHE A 544 3.45 -23.79 -39.97
CA PHE A 544 3.76 -22.89 -41.08
C PHE A 544 4.84 -23.45 -41.99
N GLY A 545 5.30 -24.67 -41.76
CA GLY A 545 6.44 -25.29 -42.43
C GLY A 545 6.31 -25.34 -43.94
N GLU A 546 5.08 -25.42 -44.47
CA GLU A 546 4.74 -25.48 -45.89
C GLU A 546 4.53 -24.09 -46.54
N LEU A 547 4.44 -23.03 -45.73
CA LEU A 547 4.26 -21.67 -46.25
C LEU A 547 5.61 -21.03 -46.63
N PRO A 548 5.65 -20.17 -47.66
CA PRO A 548 6.84 -19.41 -48.02
C PRO A 548 7.08 -18.20 -47.07
N VAL A 549 7.09 -18.48 -45.76
CA VAL A 549 7.39 -17.52 -44.69
C VAL A 549 8.78 -17.77 -44.10
N GLY A 550 9.43 -16.70 -43.63
CA GLY A 550 10.56 -16.83 -42.71
C GLY A 550 10.06 -17.20 -41.32
N LEU A 551 10.66 -18.20 -40.67
CA LEU A 551 10.29 -18.63 -39.32
C LEU A 551 11.44 -18.40 -38.36
N HIS A 552 11.13 -17.74 -37.24
CA HIS A 552 12.10 -17.42 -36.20
C HIS A 552 11.54 -17.89 -34.84
N ALA A 553 12.12 -18.97 -34.33
CA ALA A 553 11.67 -19.66 -33.12
C ALA A 553 12.49 -19.26 -31.89
N GLU A 554 11.94 -19.52 -30.71
CA GLU A 554 12.57 -19.30 -29.40
C GLU A 554 13.18 -17.88 -29.27
N HIS A 555 12.40 -16.86 -29.63
CA HIS A 555 12.79 -15.45 -29.61
C HIS A 555 13.99 -15.12 -30.53
N GLY A 556 14.11 -15.82 -31.66
CA GLY A 556 15.14 -15.56 -32.67
C GLY A 556 16.42 -16.37 -32.49
N LEU A 557 16.44 -17.36 -31.57
CA LEU A 557 17.57 -18.28 -31.48
C LEU A 557 17.70 -19.15 -32.74
N TRP A 558 16.57 -19.65 -33.25
CA TRP A 558 16.54 -20.48 -34.45
C TRP A 558 15.85 -19.72 -35.56
N SER A 559 16.44 -19.71 -36.75
CA SER A 559 15.88 -19.05 -37.92
C SER A 559 15.90 -19.96 -39.14
N ARG A 560 14.78 -19.99 -39.86
CA ARG A 560 14.66 -20.54 -41.21
C ARG A 560 14.20 -19.40 -42.11
N MET A 561 15.12 -18.86 -42.90
CA MET A 561 14.87 -17.61 -43.64
C MET A 561 13.86 -17.78 -44.77
N ARG A 562 13.81 -18.94 -45.42
CA ARG A 562 12.90 -19.27 -46.51
C ARG A 562 12.49 -20.74 -46.47
N LEU A 563 11.35 -21.05 -47.08
CA LEU A 563 10.90 -22.41 -47.30
C LEU A 563 11.98 -23.26 -47.98
N GLY A 564 12.21 -24.47 -47.47
CA GLY A 564 13.19 -25.42 -47.99
C GLY A 564 14.64 -25.20 -47.52
N GLN A 565 14.94 -24.14 -46.77
CA GLN A 565 16.25 -23.97 -46.12
C GLN A 565 16.30 -24.69 -44.76
N PRO A 566 17.49 -25.15 -44.32
CA PRO A 566 17.65 -25.70 -42.98
C PRO A 566 17.51 -24.61 -41.91
N TRP A 567 17.05 -25.00 -40.72
CA TRP A 567 17.11 -24.14 -39.53
C TRP A 567 18.56 -23.84 -39.16
N GLN A 568 18.85 -22.57 -38.91
CA GLN A 568 20.15 -22.10 -38.45
C GLN A 568 20.02 -21.51 -37.04
N ALA A 569 20.97 -21.86 -36.17
CA ALA A 569 21.09 -21.23 -34.87
C ALA A 569 21.75 -19.85 -34.99
N LEU A 570 21.37 -18.93 -34.11
CA LEU A 570 22.00 -17.62 -33.99
C LEU A 570 23.51 -17.80 -33.69
N PRO A 571 24.41 -17.28 -34.53
CA PRO A 571 25.85 -17.44 -34.34
C PRO A 571 26.33 -16.79 -33.03
N GLY A 572 27.27 -17.43 -32.35
CA GLY A 572 27.92 -16.87 -31.15
C GLY A 572 27.13 -17.01 -29.84
N VAL A 573 26.03 -17.76 -29.83
CA VAL A 573 25.30 -18.09 -28.59
C VAL A 573 25.96 -19.29 -27.90
N SER A 574 26.45 -19.09 -26.68
CA SER A 574 26.98 -20.18 -25.84
C SER A 574 25.89 -20.76 -24.94
N PHE A 575 25.86 -22.09 -24.82
CA PHE A 575 25.02 -22.85 -23.89
C PHE A 575 25.82 -23.54 -22.78
N GLU A 576 27.13 -23.28 -22.69
CA GLU A 576 28.01 -23.91 -21.69
C GLU A 576 27.65 -23.54 -20.23
N TRP A 577 26.86 -22.49 -20.05
CA TRP A 577 26.33 -22.09 -18.75
C TRP A 577 25.19 -23.02 -18.27
N LYS A 578 24.41 -23.66 -19.17
CA LYS A 578 23.24 -24.47 -18.77
C LYS A 578 23.62 -25.62 -17.83
N PRO A 579 24.65 -26.44 -18.11
CA PRO A 579 25.08 -27.51 -17.19
C PRO A 579 25.58 -27.01 -15.84
N LYS A 580 26.06 -25.76 -15.76
CA LYS A 580 26.52 -25.13 -14.52
C LYS A 580 25.36 -24.58 -13.67
N VAL A 581 24.33 -24.03 -14.33
CA VAL A 581 23.17 -23.42 -13.68
C VAL A 581 22.13 -24.45 -13.27
N LYS A 582 21.89 -25.47 -14.10
CA LYS A 582 20.85 -26.47 -13.87
C LYS A 582 20.92 -27.13 -12.47
N PRO A 583 22.11 -27.54 -11.95
CA PRO A 583 22.20 -28.09 -10.59
C PRO A 583 21.74 -27.12 -9.49
N VAL A 584 21.93 -25.80 -9.68
CA VAL A 584 21.46 -24.79 -8.73
C VAL A 584 19.93 -24.71 -8.75
N LEU A 585 19.32 -24.70 -9.94
CA LEU A 585 17.86 -24.70 -10.07
C LEU A 585 17.25 -26.00 -9.54
N ASP A 586 17.87 -27.15 -9.82
CA ASP A 586 17.43 -28.47 -9.34
C ASP A 586 17.49 -28.53 -7.80
N ALA A 587 18.52 -27.96 -7.17
CA ALA A 587 18.62 -27.88 -5.71
C ALA A 587 17.50 -27.02 -5.08
N PHE A 588 17.13 -25.92 -5.75
CA PHE A 588 15.96 -25.13 -5.34
C PHE A 588 14.66 -25.90 -5.53
N ALA A 589 14.50 -26.60 -6.64
CA ALA A 589 13.33 -27.45 -6.88
C ALA A 589 13.18 -28.57 -5.83
N ALA A 590 14.29 -29.17 -5.40
CA ALA A 590 14.30 -30.22 -4.39
C ALA A 590 13.89 -29.72 -2.99
N ARG A 591 14.26 -28.49 -2.61
CA ARG A 591 13.96 -27.93 -1.27
C ARG A 591 12.65 -27.15 -1.19
N VAL A 592 12.12 -26.68 -2.32
CA VAL A 592 10.88 -25.89 -2.40
C VAL A 592 9.76 -26.73 -2.97
N THR A 593 8.98 -27.36 -2.09
CA THR A 593 7.84 -28.21 -2.45
C THR A 593 6.85 -27.48 -3.36
N GLY A 594 6.55 -28.07 -4.51
CA GLY A 594 5.64 -27.49 -5.52
C GLY A 594 6.33 -26.67 -6.61
N SER A 595 7.64 -26.45 -6.51
CA SER A 595 8.44 -25.88 -7.61
C SER A 595 9.04 -26.98 -8.50
N PHE A 596 9.42 -26.63 -9.73
CA PHE A 596 10.09 -27.54 -10.66
C PHE A 596 10.97 -26.77 -11.66
N VAL A 597 11.93 -27.46 -12.27
CA VAL A 597 12.75 -26.92 -13.36
C VAL A 597 12.19 -27.40 -14.69
N GLU A 598 11.93 -26.46 -15.59
CA GLU A 598 11.67 -26.70 -17.01
C GLU A 598 12.96 -26.41 -17.78
N GLU A 599 13.41 -27.38 -18.57
CA GLU A 599 14.54 -27.20 -19.47
C GLU A 599 14.04 -27.07 -20.91
N LYS A 600 14.27 -25.91 -21.51
CA LYS A 600 14.02 -25.63 -22.94
C LYS A 600 15.34 -25.73 -23.70
N THR A 601 15.31 -25.70 -25.03
CA THR A 601 16.53 -25.75 -25.86
C THR A 601 17.52 -24.67 -25.43
N ALA A 602 17.03 -23.42 -25.33
CA ALA A 602 17.85 -22.24 -25.06
C ALA A 602 17.94 -21.82 -23.59
N SER A 603 16.92 -22.13 -22.79
CA SER A 603 16.75 -21.57 -21.45
C SER A 603 16.49 -22.63 -20.39
N LEU A 604 16.66 -22.23 -19.13
CA LEU A 604 16.24 -22.99 -17.96
C LEU A 604 15.27 -22.12 -17.16
N ALA A 605 14.13 -22.67 -16.77
CA ALA A 605 13.12 -21.94 -16.02
C ALA A 605 12.79 -22.69 -14.73
N TRP A 606 12.94 -22.03 -13.59
CA TRP A 606 12.48 -22.56 -12.31
C TRP A 606 11.10 -21.98 -12.00
N HIS A 607 10.08 -22.84 -12.04
CA HIS A 607 8.68 -22.50 -11.84
C HIS A 607 8.29 -22.73 -10.39
N TYR A 608 7.63 -21.74 -9.78
CA TYR A 608 7.15 -21.83 -8.40
C TYR A 608 5.66 -21.49 -8.28
N ARG A 609 4.92 -21.67 -9.38
CA ARG A 609 3.49 -21.31 -9.47
C ARG A 609 2.61 -22.03 -8.45
N LYS A 610 2.99 -23.25 -8.05
CA LYS A 610 2.27 -24.10 -7.07
C LYS A 610 2.79 -23.94 -5.63
N VAL A 611 3.75 -23.04 -5.40
CA VAL A 611 4.29 -22.72 -4.07
C VAL A 611 3.43 -21.62 -3.43
N ASP A 612 3.37 -21.54 -2.09
CA ASP A 612 2.81 -20.36 -1.42
C ASP A 612 3.45 -19.08 -1.97
N ALA A 613 2.64 -18.04 -2.20
CA ALA A 613 3.08 -16.87 -2.93
C ALA A 613 4.21 -16.09 -2.23
N GLU A 614 4.12 -15.92 -0.91
CA GLU A 614 5.13 -15.17 -0.15
C GLU A 614 6.42 -15.99 -0.03
N PHE A 615 6.31 -17.28 0.30
CA PHE A 615 7.46 -18.17 0.39
C PHE A 615 8.14 -18.34 -0.98
N GLY A 616 7.36 -18.54 -2.05
CA GLY A 616 7.85 -18.68 -3.42
C GLY A 616 8.58 -17.44 -3.90
N ALA A 617 8.06 -16.24 -3.64
CA ALA A 617 8.73 -14.99 -3.99
C ALA A 617 10.05 -14.77 -3.21
N LEU A 618 10.08 -15.14 -1.92
CA LEU A 618 11.30 -15.12 -1.12
C LEU A 618 12.37 -16.07 -1.72
N GLN A 619 11.97 -17.29 -2.04
CA GLN A 619 12.85 -18.29 -2.66
C GLN A 619 13.32 -17.85 -4.06
N ALA A 620 12.46 -17.23 -4.86
CA ALA A 620 12.83 -16.67 -6.15
C ALA A 620 13.87 -15.55 -6.03
N ARG A 621 13.74 -14.67 -5.03
CA ARG A 621 14.75 -13.64 -4.73
C ARG A 621 16.08 -14.24 -4.31
N GLU A 622 16.06 -15.22 -3.41
CA GLU A 622 17.26 -15.94 -2.96
C GLU A 622 17.96 -16.64 -4.13
N LEU A 623 17.19 -17.34 -4.97
CA LEU A 623 17.69 -17.99 -6.18
C LEU A 623 18.37 -16.98 -7.10
N ARG A 624 17.70 -15.86 -7.39
CA ARG A 624 18.26 -14.81 -8.26
C ARG A 624 19.57 -14.25 -7.70
N LEU A 625 19.63 -13.93 -6.41
CA LEU A 625 20.86 -13.43 -5.77
C LEU A 625 22.01 -14.44 -5.90
N LEU A 626 21.74 -15.71 -5.62
CA LEU A 626 22.73 -16.78 -5.76
C LEU A 626 23.22 -16.95 -7.20
N LEU A 627 22.30 -16.89 -8.17
CA LEU A 627 22.65 -16.98 -9.58
C LEU A 627 23.50 -15.78 -10.03
N TYR A 628 23.17 -14.56 -9.59
CA TYR A 628 23.99 -13.37 -9.86
C TYR A 628 25.38 -13.48 -9.23
N GLU A 629 25.47 -13.96 -7.99
CA GLU A 629 26.75 -14.12 -7.29
C GLU A 629 27.65 -15.14 -7.99
N LYS A 630 27.12 -16.33 -8.30
CA LYS A 630 27.91 -17.44 -8.87
C LYS A 630 28.22 -17.30 -10.36
N PHE A 631 27.38 -16.62 -11.12
CA PHE A 631 27.43 -16.67 -12.58
C PHE A 631 27.39 -15.29 -13.26
N SER A 632 27.75 -14.22 -12.54
CA SER A 632 27.79 -12.85 -13.11
C SER A 632 28.67 -12.69 -14.36
N GLN A 633 29.67 -13.57 -14.53
CA GLN A 633 30.60 -13.56 -15.66
C GLN A 633 30.18 -14.49 -16.82
N GLU A 634 29.15 -15.32 -16.63
CA GLU A 634 28.65 -16.21 -17.69
C GLU A 634 27.83 -15.39 -18.71
N PRO A 635 27.82 -15.77 -20.00
CA PRO A 635 27.10 -15.06 -21.05
C PRO A 635 25.59 -15.38 -21.01
N MET A 636 24.92 -15.04 -19.91
CA MET A 636 23.50 -15.31 -19.68
C MET A 636 22.79 -14.15 -18.96
N HIS A 637 21.46 -14.14 -19.02
CA HIS A 637 20.57 -13.24 -18.28
C HIS A 637 19.68 -14.04 -17.34
N ILE A 638 19.46 -13.50 -16.15
CA ILE A 638 18.49 -13.99 -15.17
C ILE A 638 17.29 -13.05 -15.21
N LEU A 639 16.14 -13.57 -15.57
CA LEU A 639 14.90 -12.83 -15.74
C LEU A 639 13.87 -13.28 -14.72
N PRO A 640 13.31 -12.36 -13.92
CA PRO A 640 12.10 -12.64 -13.17
C PRO A 640 10.90 -12.64 -14.13
N GLY A 641 10.02 -13.63 -13.99
CA GLY A 641 8.72 -13.69 -14.67
C GLY A 641 7.59 -13.99 -13.68
N ASP A 642 6.36 -14.11 -14.18
CA ASP A 642 5.19 -14.43 -13.33
C ASP A 642 5.27 -15.85 -12.76
N ARG A 643 5.71 -15.91 -11.50
CA ARG A 643 5.98 -17.13 -10.74
C ARG A 643 7.01 -18.06 -11.38
N VAL A 644 8.02 -17.47 -12.02
CA VAL A 644 9.13 -18.17 -12.65
C VAL A 644 10.42 -17.34 -12.56
N VAL A 645 11.56 -18.00 -12.39
CA VAL A 645 12.89 -17.42 -12.65
C VAL A 645 13.45 -18.09 -13.89
N GLU A 646 13.57 -17.33 -14.98
CA GLU A 646 14.10 -17.84 -16.25
C GLU A 646 15.55 -17.39 -16.45
N VAL A 647 16.42 -18.33 -16.82
CA VAL A 647 17.80 -18.08 -17.22
C VAL A 647 17.92 -18.35 -18.70
N ARG A 648 18.39 -17.36 -19.47
CA ARG A 648 18.53 -17.45 -20.93
C ARG A 648 19.90 -16.92 -21.39
N PRO A 649 20.38 -17.26 -22.61
CA PRO A 649 21.67 -16.79 -23.09
C PRO A 649 21.68 -15.27 -23.30
N ARG A 650 22.83 -14.64 -23.11
CA ARG A 650 23.04 -13.23 -23.42
C ARG A 650 23.05 -13.04 -24.94
N GLY A 651 22.26 -12.08 -25.41
CA GLY A 651 22.19 -11.71 -26.83
C GLY A 651 21.11 -12.40 -27.66
N VAL A 652 20.34 -13.34 -27.09
CA VAL A 652 19.14 -13.92 -27.72
C VAL A 652 17.93 -13.04 -27.40
N ASN A 653 17.43 -12.32 -28.41
CA ASN A 653 16.16 -11.59 -28.36
C ASN A 653 15.55 -11.44 -29.76
N LYS A 654 14.25 -11.13 -29.84
CA LYS A 654 13.50 -11.02 -31.11
C LYS A 654 14.13 -9.99 -32.06
N GLY A 655 14.72 -8.92 -31.52
CA GLY A 655 15.37 -7.86 -32.29
C GLY A 655 16.57 -8.30 -33.14
N ARG A 656 17.24 -9.40 -32.81
CA ARG A 656 18.36 -9.93 -33.62
C ARG A 656 17.93 -10.40 -35.01
N VAL A 657 16.65 -10.75 -35.18
CA VAL A 657 16.13 -11.26 -36.44
C VAL A 657 16.14 -10.19 -37.53
N VAL A 658 15.82 -8.95 -37.17
CA VAL A 658 15.66 -7.83 -38.12
C VAL A 658 16.92 -7.60 -38.97
N PRO A 659 18.11 -7.33 -38.39
CA PRO A 659 19.31 -7.09 -39.18
C PRO A 659 19.75 -8.31 -40.01
N GLU A 660 19.54 -9.54 -39.53
CA GLU A 660 19.91 -10.76 -40.27
C GLU A 660 19.04 -10.97 -41.51
N VAL A 661 17.74 -10.70 -41.41
CA VAL A 661 16.84 -10.74 -42.56
C VAL A 661 17.16 -9.63 -43.56
N LEU A 662 17.39 -8.40 -43.08
CA LEU A 662 17.65 -7.25 -43.95
C LEU A 662 18.96 -7.35 -44.75
N LYS A 663 19.96 -8.12 -44.29
CA LYS A 663 21.18 -8.43 -45.07
C LYS A 663 20.88 -9.15 -46.39
N GLN A 664 19.75 -9.84 -46.49
CA GLN A 664 19.34 -10.62 -47.68
C GLN A 664 18.35 -9.86 -48.56
N GLU A 665 18.00 -8.64 -48.18
CA GLU A 665 17.01 -7.80 -48.83
C GLU A 665 17.67 -6.58 -49.49
N ALA A 666 16.94 -5.93 -50.40
CA ALA A 666 17.43 -4.70 -51.04
C ALA A 666 17.50 -3.54 -50.02
N PRO A 667 18.37 -2.53 -50.21
CA PRO A 667 18.54 -1.43 -49.26
C PRO A 667 17.26 -0.60 -49.00
N ASP A 668 16.34 -0.54 -49.97
CA ASP A 668 15.17 0.35 -49.96
C ASP A 668 13.86 -0.35 -49.54
N VAL A 669 13.93 -1.39 -48.72
CA VAL A 669 12.74 -2.09 -48.22
C VAL A 669 12.03 -1.32 -47.10
N ARG A 670 10.69 -1.36 -47.11
CA ARG A 670 9.88 -0.82 -46.00
C ARG A 670 9.68 -1.91 -44.95
N VAL A 671 10.17 -1.68 -43.75
CA VAL A 671 10.08 -2.63 -42.65
C VAL A 671 8.84 -2.35 -41.81
N VAL A 672 8.06 -3.39 -41.50
CA VAL A 672 6.93 -3.34 -40.59
C VAL A 672 7.14 -4.40 -39.51
N ALA A 673 7.02 -4.03 -38.24
CA ALA A 673 7.05 -4.97 -37.12
C ALA A 673 5.78 -4.85 -36.28
N MET A 674 5.19 -5.98 -35.90
CA MET A 674 3.97 -6.04 -35.07
C MET A 674 4.17 -6.99 -33.90
N GLY A 675 3.77 -6.59 -32.69
CA GLY A 675 3.97 -7.33 -31.44
C GLY A 675 3.08 -6.86 -30.29
N ASP A 676 2.93 -7.63 -29.22
CA ASP A 676 1.97 -7.37 -28.12
C ASP A 676 2.62 -7.27 -26.73
N ASP A 677 3.86 -7.71 -26.56
CA ASP A 677 4.48 -7.87 -25.24
C ASP A 677 5.85 -7.22 -25.08
N VAL A 678 6.42 -7.36 -23.88
CA VAL A 678 7.71 -6.75 -23.52
C VAL A 678 8.86 -7.34 -24.33
N THR A 679 8.74 -8.57 -24.82
CA THR A 679 9.77 -9.21 -25.65
C THR A 679 9.82 -8.64 -27.07
N ASP A 680 8.72 -8.02 -27.53
CA ASP A 680 8.63 -7.34 -28.82
C ASP A 680 9.26 -5.95 -28.82
N GLU A 681 9.55 -5.38 -27.65
CA GLU A 681 10.24 -4.09 -27.55
C GLU A 681 11.64 -4.16 -28.16
N ASP A 682 12.33 -5.30 -28.01
CA ASP A 682 13.60 -5.57 -28.70
C ASP A 682 13.41 -5.63 -30.23
N LEU A 683 12.27 -6.16 -30.70
CA LEU A 683 11.92 -6.22 -32.11
C LEU A 683 11.68 -4.81 -32.67
N PHE A 684 10.90 -3.99 -31.98
CA PHE A 684 10.62 -2.61 -32.38
C PHE A 684 11.88 -1.75 -32.39
N ALA A 685 12.75 -1.88 -31.38
CA ALA A 685 14.00 -1.13 -31.30
C ALA A 685 15.00 -1.48 -32.41
N ALA A 686 14.92 -2.70 -32.97
CA ALA A 686 15.77 -3.15 -34.06
C ALA A 686 15.30 -2.71 -35.46
N VAL A 687 14.07 -2.17 -35.58
CA VAL A 687 13.55 -1.66 -36.85
C VAL A 687 14.31 -0.40 -37.27
N PRO A 688 14.83 -0.33 -38.51
CA PRO A 688 15.56 0.84 -39.00
C PRO A 688 14.72 2.13 -38.98
N PRO A 689 15.36 3.32 -38.92
CA PRO A 689 14.67 4.60 -39.04
C PRO A 689 13.80 4.66 -40.30
N GLY A 690 12.54 5.08 -40.15
CA GLY A 690 11.55 5.09 -41.24
C GLY A 690 10.71 3.81 -41.36
N GLY A 691 11.05 2.75 -40.63
CA GLY A 691 10.19 1.58 -40.48
C GLY A 691 8.96 1.85 -39.61
N ILE A 692 8.00 0.93 -39.65
CA ILE A 692 6.71 1.02 -38.97
C ILE A 692 6.65 -0.03 -37.88
N THR A 693 6.39 0.40 -36.65
CA THR A 693 6.20 -0.49 -35.50
C THR A 693 4.79 -0.33 -34.95
N VAL A 694 4.07 -1.44 -34.79
CA VAL A 694 2.67 -1.46 -34.35
C VAL A 694 2.52 -2.37 -33.14
N HIS A 695 2.07 -1.82 -32.03
CA HIS A 695 1.77 -2.59 -30.84
C HIS A 695 0.32 -3.08 -30.83
N ALA A 696 0.10 -4.36 -30.55
CA ALA A 696 -1.21 -4.97 -30.40
C ALA A 696 -1.61 -4.97 -28.92
N GLY A 697 -2.68 -4.26 -28.58
CA GLY A 697 -3.22 -4.16 -27.23
C GLY A 697 -2.80 -2.92 -26.47
N ASN A 698 -2.99 -2.96 -25.15
CA ASN A 698 -2.97 -1.77 -24.30
C ASN A 698 -1.73 -1.58 -23.42
N LYS A 699 -0.69 -2.40 -23.58
CA LYS A 699 0.51 -2.34 -22.73
C LYS A 699 1.41 -1.14 -23.10
N HIS A 700 2.36 -0.80 -22.25
CA HIS A 700 3.36 0.23 -22.59
C HIS A 700 4.31 -0.30 -23.66
N THR A 701 4.69 0.55 -24.62
CA THR A 701 5.52 0.18 -25.77
C THR A 701 6.30 1.36 -26.34
N CYS A 702 7.42 1.09 -27.02
CA CYS A 702 8.17 2.01 -27.87
C CYS A 702 7.68 2.03 -29.33
N ALA A 703 6.68 1.21 -29.69
CA ALA A 703 6.10 1.23 -31.02
C ALA A 703 5.51 2.59 -31.39
N ALA A 704 5.53 2.92 -32.68
CA ALA A 704 5.05 4.19 -33.21
C ALA A 704 3.51 4.24 -33.35
N TYR A 705 2.85 3.08 -33.42
CA TYR A 705 1.43 2.93 -33.65
C TYR A 705 0.79 1.87 -32.76
N ARG A 706 -0.54 1.85 -32.67
CA ARG A 706 -1.29 0.88 -31.86
C ARG A 706 -2.54 0.35 -32.56
N VAL A 707 -2.83 -0.92 -32.33
CA VAL A 707 -4.12 -1.57 -32.61
C VAL A 707 -4.62 -2.29 -31.35
N GLU A 708 -5.91 -2.57 -31.24
CA GLU A 708 -6.57 -3.12 -30.04
C GLU A 708 -6.21 -4.59 -29.76
N GLY A 709 -5.75 -5.34 -30.75
CA GLY A 709 -5.34 -6.75 -30.59
C GLY A 709 -5.37 -7.55 -31.90
N PRO A 710 -5.36 -8.90 -31.81
CA PRO A 710 -5.22 -9.76 -32.98
C PRO A 710 -6.22 -9.54 -34.13
N PRO A 711 -7.52 -9.30 -33.89
CA PRO A 711 -8.47 -9.04 -34.96
C PRO A 711 -8.09 -7.80 -35.81
N GLU A 712 -7.58 -6.76 -35.16
CA GLU A 712 -7.17 -5.53 -35.84
C GLU A 712 -5.81 -5.64 -36.51
N VAL A 713 -4.88 -6.44 -35.94
CA VAL A 713 -3.65 -6.83 -36.64
C VAL A 713 -4.00 -7.53 -37.95
N ARG A 714 -4.92 -8.50 -37.92
CA ARG A 714 -5.38 -9.20 -39.13
C ARG A 714 -6.07 -8.25 -40.11
N ARG A 715 -6.86 -7.29 -39.63
CA ARG A 715 -7.48 -6.25 -40.46
C ARG A 715 -6.43 -5.37 -41.15
N PHE A 716 -5.40 -4.95 -40.42
CA PHE A 716 -4.28 -4.19 -40.98
C PHE A 716 -3.58 -4.97 -42.10
N LEU A 717 -3.32 -6.27 -41.87
CA LEU A 717 -2.70 -7.15 -42.86
C LEU A 717 -3.59 -7.38 -44.10
N LYS A 718 -4.92 -7.54 -43.93
CA LYS A 718 -5.87 -7.63 -45.05
C LYS A 718 -5.90 -6.34 -45.88
N ALA A 719 -5.83 -5.19 -45.23
CA ALA A 719 -5.80 -3.90 -45.93
C ALA A 719 -4.54 -3.74 -46.81
N LEU A 720 -3.41 -4.37 -46.45
CA LEU A 720 -2.22 -4.41 -47.31
C LEU A 720 -2.43 -5.19 -48.62
N LEU A 721 -3.37 -6.15 -48.62
CA LEU A 721 -3.79 -6.88 -49.82
C LEU A 721 -4.83 -6.11 -50.65
N GLY A 722 -5.28 -4.93 -50.20
CA GLY A 722 -6.35 -4.16 -50.82
C GLY A 722 -7.76 -4.70 -50.54
N LYS A 723 -7.94 -5.45 -49.45
CA LYS A 723 -9.20 -6.05 -49.01
C LYS A 723 -9.81 -5.35 -47.80
#